data_AF-A0A226EML8-F1
#
_entry.id   AF-A0A226EML8-F1
#
_cell.length_a   1.000
_cell.length_b   1.000
_cell.length_c   1.000
_cell.angle_alpha   90.00
_cell.angle_beta   90.00
_cell.angle_gamma   90.00
#
_symmetry.space_group_name_H-M   'P 1'
#
loop_
_entity.id
_entity.type
_entity.pdbx_description
1 polymer ?
#
loop_
_entity_poly.entity_id
_entity_poly.type
_entity_poly.pdbx_seq_one_letter_code
_entity_poly.pdbx_strand_id
1 'polypeptide(L)'
;MGLRIFEIEFDNPTKTFLAGQNLVGKVVVEVDQIEMKVQELVLRLWGKAEVSWVDPKKHKQPKTSRPKTSATPEIRISHSRDHATKGNDDLTIPPGRNAYPFQILLPTGIPSSFEGEHGHVKYFLEATIKRPSGQYDHNCKSQIYVKGILDLNSDPQAQIDKPEMSHEELLCCLCCKNGPVGFNFGILGNAGVLPGDEMQFLADIYNMSNAREVYIKLKLIQITTYHVDHVYKVERKELLKLKGPSVTRGGAGTWAGESVHIPEGLPPSRLAGRCSLISVDYSLEITVETHNKKQITAQLPIIVGSGRGGGSSTVKYRMDHVEISESFSSSTEDEDMEEDDDDEEGSSCGSLEIESQDEMFIKSFQNVVESGLIYGGPPLGRNNINGKCKKRVNEIIETYEENKRRNASDDERSLLHRLPVPLKSVKIEAALVHVVAQVQVTQIYRNEENFPIQVVYFFPVDSNGAVTHFQAEIEGRVVKGIVKAKGKEENTQCSSTKDDEIDLVGEEETPDIFKVSIGRLKPGQEVKVVVGYVTEAKNDADTHTVRFFLPTAITPRCLPTAKIPCCNSFSQRSKGSIIMPELQMTEESVAPLSIKVIASMQGKIKSVESPSHKIVVEHKGEILQKPMWYKSIATLEGLTTEMDRDFVLFIKPEESIKARLYAETLPNGSSAVMSYFVPSFKLDEQKMELIIVVDRSESMSGRNIEIVKKVLKLLLQSLPADCYFNVVGFGNHHHFMFKGGSKRCNDQTLKDAINYANKIQSDMGGTELVAPLQNIYNESMISGYFRQVLIISDGAVCDANTIIGLVRMNAHIGRTLTLGVGSAPSHHLLEGIAKAGNGTCAFIDSDANIHKQTLAQLKNALQPSLTNIKIEWEGVQQPIFQEKTLDGYNKNINSQNTLTSHDKISPIFDGTQVLIFGVFEAEKPLGAKIMADSPDGTLTLGMKLSAENDLGATKMLHRLAVIKSVRELELEECVTQFLSRPRREPELTRIKEAILRVAIADGISSKYTSFTSPDGKSSNYEDNMCNRMHKVPLQYPFAYSVMKDGRDNQKCCAKIGMRQERPKLLLAHGSAQHFPLNGTSKRPRKTSASTGKVGKIKRKPSPLKKVRRERNTIHTDIEPMDTTTMEDVNVYGLDLLQRIISCQNSEGYFSLNPVFASLISLELALLKQDAESNEWDARAWATTLAIIFFKTKLAPFESIWECVAIKSQKWILQNQLNSTDAMNSRAEELLK
;
A
#
# COMPACT_ATOMS: atom_id res chain seq x y z
N MET A 1 7.41 67.22 -9.93
CA MET A 1 6.15 66.90 -10.62
C MET A 1 6.07 65.38 -10.68
N GLY A 2 5.05 64.79 -10.09
CA GLY A 2 4.92 63.33 -10.01
C GLY A 2 3.90 62.90 -8.96
N LEU A 3 3.37 61.70 -9.15
CA LEU A 3 2.53 60.88 -8.27
C LEU A 3 2.31 61.41 -6.83
N ARG A 4 1.09 61.85 -6.53
CA ARG A 4 0.65 62.29 -5.19
C ARG A 4 0.10 61.16 -4.34
N ILE A 5 -0.76 60.33 -4.93
CA ILE A 5 -1.43 59.21 -4.28
C ILE A 5 -1.12 57.96 -5.07
N PHE A 6 -0.69 56.90 -4.37
CA PHE A 6 -0.58 55.56 -4.93
C PHE A 6 -0.95 54.53 -3.87
N GLU A 7 -2.16 53.99 -3.96
CA GLU A 7 -2.75 53.17 -2.91
C GLU A 7 -3.64 52.04 -3.46
N ILE A 8 -3.93 51.06 -2.59
CA ILE A 8 -4.76 49.89 -2.90
C ILE A 8 -6.00 49.97 -2.01
N GLU A 9 -7.12 50.40 -2.59
CA GLU A 9 -8.44 50.31 -1.95
C GLU A 9 -9.03 48.92 -2.22
N PHE A 10 -9.64 48.29 -1.21
CA PHE A 10 -10.34 47.01 -1.33
C PHE A 10 -11.82 47.20 -1.08
N ASP A 11 -12.67 46.47 -1.80
CA ASP A 11 -14.12 46.56 -1.62
C ASP A 11 -14.58 45.96 -0.28
N ASN A 12 -13.79 45.05 0.29
CA ASN A 12 -13.95 44.57 1.65
C ASN A 12 -13.05 45.36 2.63
N PRO A 13 -13.60 46.23 3.51
CA PRO A 13 -12.81 47.07 4.41
C PRO A 13 -12.03 46.27 5.46
N THR A 14 -12.47 45.05 5.80
CA THR A 14 -11.78 44.17 6.76
C THR A 14 -10.51 43.52 6.19
N LYS A 15 -10.28 43.64 4.87
CA LYS A 15 -9.18 42.99 4.13
C LYS A 15 -9.02 41.48 4.42
N THR A 16 -10.10 40.82 4.83
CA THR A 16 -10.14 39.42 5.27
C THR A 16 -10.97 38.58 4.30
N PHE A 17 -10.36 37.55 3.72
CA PHE A 17 -10.94 36.78 2.62
C PHE A 17 -10.81 35.27 2.87
N LEU A 18 -11.69 34.46 2.30
CA LEU A 18 -11.59 33.00 2.29
C LEU A 18 -10.62 32.50 1.20
N ALA A 19 -9.92 31.40 1.44
CA ALA A 19 -9.23 30.69 0.37
C ALA A 19 -10.25 30.21 -0.68
N GLY A 20 -10.03 30.50 -1.97
CA GLY A 20 -11.04 30.33 -3.03
C GLY A 20 -11.92 31.55 -3.31
N GLN A 21 -11.81 32.64 -2.52
CA GLN A 21 -12.60 33.86 -2.74
C GLN A 21 -11.94 34.80 -3.76
N ASN A 22 -12.75 35.52 -4.53
CA ASN A 22 -12.29 36.68 -5.30
C ASN A 22 -11.94 37.85 -4.39
N LEU A 23 -10.70 38.32 -4.49
CA LEU A 23 -10.18 39.54 -3.89
C LEU A 23 -10.40 40.69 -4.88
N VAL A 24 -11.28 41.62 -4.53
CA VAL A 24 -11.75 42.72 -5.40
C VAL A 24 -11.39 44.08 -4.77
N GLY A 25 -11.06 45.04 -5.63
CA GLY A 25 -10.70 46.39 -5.24
C GLY A 25 -10.23 47.24 -6.42
N LYS A 26 -9.49 48.31 -6.13
CA LYS A 26 -8.92 49.22 -7.14
C LYS A 26 -7.60 49.81 -6.70
N VAL A 27 -6.67 49.97 -7.64
CA VAL A 27 -5.44 50.75 -7.44
C VAL A 27 -5.73 52.20 -7.79
N VAL A 28 -5.47 53.13 -6.87
CA VAL A 28 -5.71 54.56 -7.05
C VAL A 28 -4.39 55.28 -7.31
N VAL A 29 -4.39 56.14 -8.33
CA VAL A 29 -3.20 56.85 -8.83
C VAL A 29 -3.54 58.32 -9.09
N GLU A 30 -3.04 59.25 -8.26
CA GLU A 30 -3.22 60.70 -8.49
C GLU A 30 -1.95 61.34 -9.07
N VAL A 31 -2.08 62.01 -10.23
CA VAL A 31 -0.95 62.60 -10.97
C VAL A 31 -1.07 64.13 -11.08
N ASP A 32 0.07 64.81 -10.87
CA ASP A 32 0.17 66.27 -10.70
C ASP A 32 0.30 67.03 -12.03
N GLN A 33 -0.82 67.54 -12.56
CA GLN A 33 -1.01 68.47 -13.71
C GLN A 33 -0.43 68.10 -15.09
N ILE A 34 0.59 67.25 -15.18
CA ILE A 34 1.20 66.76 -16.42
C ILE A 34 1.05 65.24 -16.46
N GLU A 35 0.80 64.68 -17.64
CA GLU A 35 0.69 63.22 -17.82
C GLU A 35 1.98 62.48 -17.42
N MET A 36 1.82 61.31 -16.79
CA MET A 36 2.93 60.50 -16.32
C MET A 36 3.17 59.32 -17.27
N LYS A 37 4.27 59.37 -18.04
CA LYS A 37 4.70 58.23 -18.88
C LYS A 37 5.04 57.02 -18.02
N VAL A 38 4.52 55.84 -18.37
CA VAL A 38 4.73 54.57 -17.66
C VAL A 38 5.06 53.47 -18.67
N GLN A 39 5.57 52.32 -18.19
CA GLN A 39 5.74 51.11 -19.01
C GLN A 39 4.64 50.07 -18.74
N GLU A 40 4.26 49.89 -17.48
CA GLU A 40 3.32 48.86 -17.03
C GLU A 40 2.78 49.26 -15.65
N LEU A 41 1.54 48.87 -15.32
CA LEU A 41 1.01 48.88 -13.96
C LEU A 41 0.80 47.42 -13.54
N VAL A 42 1.70 46.91 -12.70
CA VAL A 42 1.74 45.50 -12.29
C VAL A 42 1.06 45.31 -10.95
N LEU A 43 0.26 44.25 -10.82
CA LEU A 43 -0.21 43.74 -9.53
C LEU A 43 0.49 42.42 -9.19
N ARG A 44 0.80 42.24 -7.90
CA ARG A 44 1.49 41.06 -7.38
C ARG A 44 0.90 40.66 -6.04
N LEU A 45 0.17 39.56 -6.02
CA LEU A 45 -0.24 38.89 -4.80
C LEU A 45 0.88 37.96 -4.33
N TRP A 46 1.21 37.96 -3.05
CA TRP A 46 2.17 36.99 -2.51
C TRP A 46 1.94 36.71 -1.02
N GLY A 47 2.17 35.47 -0.62
CA GLY A 47 2.17 35.03 0.77
C GLY A 47 3.54 34.52 1.19
N LYS A 48 3.90 34.72 2.46
CA LYS A 48 5.05 34.04 3.06
C LYS A 48 4.68 33.38 4.37
N ALA A 49 5.26 32.21 4.62
CA ALA A 49 5.47 31.74 5.98
C ALA A 49 6.88 32.18 6.39
N GLU A 50 7.03 32.77 7.57
CA GLU A 50 8.34 33.07 8.16
C GLU A 50 8.38 32.49 9.56
N VAL A 51 9.41 31.70 9.84
CA VAL A 51 9.66 31.10 11.16
C VAL A 51 11.08 31.42 11.57
N SER A 52 11.28 31.88 12.81
CA SER A 52 12.62 31.96 13.40
C SER A 52 12.66 32.02 14.93
N TRP A 53 13.72 31.47 15.51
CA TRP A 53 14.02 31.56 16.94
C TRP A 53 15.53 31.56 17.23
N VAL A 54 15.89 31.77 18.50
CA VAL A 54 17.26 31.71 19.01
C VAL A 54 17.39 30.53 19.98
N ASP A 55 18.43 29.71 19.82
CA ASP A 55 18.72 28.56 20.68
C ASP A 55 19.44 28.99 21.98
N PRO A 56 18.81 28.85 23.17
CA PRO A 56 19.43 29.24 24.43
C PRO A 56 20.59 28.32 24.84
N LYS A 57 20.71 27.09 24.32
CA LYS A 57 21.77 26.16 24.72
C LYS A 57 23.16 26.60 24.24
N LYS A 58 23.25 27.65 23.40
CA LYS A 58 24.50 28.21 22.85
C LYS A 58 24.94 29.52 23.52
N HIS A 59 24.57 29.75 24.78
CA HIS A 59 24.83 30.99 25.55
C HIS A 59 26.29 31.46 25.69
N LYS A 60 27.30 30.70 25.25
CA LYS A 60 28.75 31.01 25.42
C LYS A 60 29.39 31.85 24.29
N GLN A 61 28.62 32.42 23.36
CA GLN A 61 29.14 33.29 22.29
C GLN A 61 28.65 34.74 22.37
N PRO A 62 29.43 35.73 21.86
CA PRO A 62 29.10 37.14 21.94
C PRO A 62 27.80 37.51 21.22
N LYS A 63 27.19 38.64 21.61
CA LYS A 63 25.85 39.07 21.14
C LYS A 63 25.73 39.21 19.61
N THR A 64 26.84 39.43 18.90
CA THR A 64 26.89 39.68 17.45
C THR A 64 26.93 38.43 16.57
N SER A 65 27.17 37.23 17.13
CA SER A 65 27.37 35.99 16.35
C SER A 65 26.41 34.86 16.73
N ARG A 66 25.21 35.19 17.24
CA ARG A 66 24.22 34.17 17.62
C ARG A 66 23.67 33.47 16.37
N PRO A 67 23.74 32.13 16.26
CA PRO A 67 23.10 31.42 15.15
C PRO A 67 21.58 31.53 15.29
N LYS A 68 20.96 32.28 14.38
CA LYS A 68 19.50 32.37 14.23
C LYS A 68 19.04 31.20 13.35
N THR A 69 18.12 30.38 13.85
CA THR A 69 17.45 29.36 13.03
C THR A 69 16.26 30.06 12.36
N SER A 70 16.19 30.02 11.02
CA SER A 70 15.10 30.70 10.28
C SER A 70 14.85 30.12 8.89
N ALA A 71 13.59 30.03 8.48
CA ALA A 71 13.16 29.69 7.12
C ALA A 71 12.04 30.61 6.64
N THR A 72 12.01 30.89 5.32
CA THR A 72 11.08 31.82 4.67
C THR A 72 10.69 31.38 3.24
N PRO A 73 9.87 30.33 3.06
CA PRO A 73 9.25 30.04 1.77
C PRO A 73 8.23 31.13 1.41
N GLU A 74 8.28 31.57 0.16
CA GLU A 74 7.44 32.64 -0.38
C GLU A 74 6.62 32.09 -1.55
N ILE A 75 5.29 32.10 -1.40
CA ILE A 75 4.31 31.74 -2.43
C ILE A 75 4.00 33.03 -3.22
N ARG A 76 4.45 33.10 -4.47
CA ARG A 76 4.26 34.26 -5.34
C ARG A 76 3.17 33.98 -6.37
N ILE A 77 2.17 34.84 -6.44
CA ILE A 77 1.04 34.79 -7.38
C ILE A 77 1.07 36.10 -8.19
N SER A 78 1.92 36.12 -9.22
CA SER A 78 2.11 37.30 -10.09
C SER A 78 0.99 37.39 -11.12
N HIS A 79 -0.11 38.04 -10.75
CA HIS A 79 -1.22 38.37 -11.65
C HIS A 79 -0.96 39.71 -12.35
N SER A 80 -0.11 39.74 -13.38
CA SER A 80 -0.06 40.91 -14.27
C SER A 80 -1.33 40.94 -15.13
N ARG A 81 -1.90 42.13 -15.28
CA ARG A 81 -3.06 42.40 -16.12
C ARG A 81 -2.86 43.77 -16.73
N ASP A 82 -2.66 43.83 -18.05
CA ASP A 82 -2.28 45.06 -18.75
C ASP A 82 -3.41 46.10 -18.77
N HIS A 83 -3.53 46.88 -17.70
CA HIS A 83 -4.50 47.96 -17.54
C HIS A 83 -4.20 49.21 -18.40
N ALA A 84 -3.51 49.05 -19.53
CA ALA A 84 -3.27 50.08 -20.54
C ALA A 84 -2.86 49.51 -21.93
N THR A 85 -3.66 48.59 -22.50
CA THR A 85 -3.43 48.10 -23.88
C THR A 85 -4.05 49.01 -24.96
N LYS A 86 -3.25 49.94 -25.47
CA LYS A 86 -3.31 50.36 -26.89
C LYS A 86 -1.89 50.31 -27.47
N GLY A 87 -1.78 49.83 -28.70
CA GLY A 87 -0.50 49.36 -29.24
C GLY A 87 0.48 50.47 -29.61
N ASN A 88 1.75 50.26 -29.24
CA ASN A 88 2.95 50.84 -29.84
C ASN A 88 3.19 52.37 -29.71
N ASP A 89 2.33 53.10 -29.00
CA ASP A 89 2.57 54.47 -28.53
C ASP A 89 2.85 54.50 -27.02
N ASP A 90 3.51 55.56 -26.52
CA ASP A 90 3.86 55.71 -25.09
C ASP A 90 2.62 55.65 -24.17
N LEU A 91 2.59 54.71 -23.23
CA LEU A 91 1.58 54.65 -22.18
C LEU A 91 1.70 55.88 -21.25
N THR A 92 0.61 56.64 -21.08
CA THR A 92 0.55 57.74 -20.10
C THR A 92 -0.63 57.61 -19.15
N ILE A 93 -0.42 58.00 -17.89
CA ILE A 93 -1.47 58.18 -16.88
C ILE A 93 -1.82 59.68 -16.85
N PRO A 94 -3.08 60.07 -17.12
CA PRO A 94 -3.46 61.47 -17.21
C PRO A 94 -3.49 62.14 -15.82
N PRO A 95 -3.32 63.47 -15.75
CA PRO A 95 -3.37 64.21 -14.50
C PRO A 95 -4.75 64.14 -13.83
N GLY A 96 -4.78 64.16 -12.50
CA GLY A 96 -5.96 63.88 -11.68
C GLY A 96 -5.95 62.49 -11.04
N ARG A 97 -7.04 62.12 -10.35
CA ARG A 97 -7.19 60.85 -9.61
C ARG A 97 -7.77 59.77 -10.53
N ASN A 98 -6.94 58.79 -10.90
CA ASN A 98 -7.30 57.63 -11.70
C ASN A 98 -7.54 56.41 -10.79
N ALA A 99 -8.38 55.48 -11.22
CA ALA A 99 -8.66 54.24 -10.50
C ALA A 99 -8.68 53.02 -11.44
N TYR A 100 -7.89 52.00 -11.11
CA TYR A 100 -7.69 50.80 -11.91
C TYR A 100 -8.26 49.59 -11.14
N PRO A 101 -9.47 49.10 -11.47
CA PRO A 101 -10.13 48.03 -10.73
C PRO A 101 -9.48 46.66 -10.99
N PHE A 102 -9.32 45.87 -9.94
CA PHE A 102 -8.77 44.51 -9.98
C PHE A 102 -9.71 43.48 -9.36
N GLN A 103 -9.58 42.24 -9.84
CA GLN A 103 -10.23 41.05 -9.29
C GLN A 103 -9.25 39.90 -9.43
N ILE A 104 -8.86 39.29 -8.30
CA ILE A 104 -7.86 38.23 -8.24
C ILE A 104 -8.46 37.06 -7.45
N LEU A 105 -8.51 35.86 -8.03
CA LEU A 105 -8.97 34.67 -7.32
C LEU A 105 -7.89 34.18 -6.35
N LEU A 106 -8.21 34.07 -5.06
CA LEU A 106 -7.33 33.42 -4.08
C LEU A 106 -7.36 31.90 -4.32
N PRO A 107 -6.21 31.20 -4.46
CA PRO A 107 -6.23 29.76 -4.72
C PRO A 107 -6.91 28.96 -3.59
N THR A 108 -7.63 27.90 -3.95
CA THR A 108 -8.29 27.00 -2.99
C THR A 108 -7.25 26.22 -2.18
N GLY A 109 -7.32 26.31 -0.85
CA GLY A 109 -6.43 25.60 0.08
C GLY A 109 -5.02 26.22 0.24
N ILE A 110 -4.87 27.53 0.08
CA ILE A 110 -3.74 28.23 0.73
C ILE A 110 -3.94 28.23 2.26
N PRO A 111 -2.86 28.16 3.07
CA PRO A 111 -3.01 28.10 4.52
C PRO A 111 -3.57 29.39 5.11
N SER A 112 -4.18 29.28 6.29
CA SER A 112 -4.71 30.43 7.02
C SER A 112 -3.60 31.40 7.44
N SER A 113 -3.91 32.71 7.44
CA SER A 113 -3.07 33.72 8.08
C SER A 113 -2.95 33.43 9.58
N PHE A 114 -1.73 33.57 10.11
CA PHE A 114 -1.39 33.14 11.46
C PHE A 114 -0.26 33.99 12.04
N GLU A 115 -0.26 34.19 13.36
CA GLU A 115 0.84 34.79 14.12
C GLU A 115 0.99 34.05 15.47
N GLY A 116 2.24 33.73 15.85
CA GLY A 116 2.59 33.16 17.15
C GLY A 116 4.04 33.46 17.54
N GLU A 117 4.55 32.92 18.66
CA GLU A 117 5.81 33.33 19.30
C GLU A 117 7.05 33.23 18.37
N HIS A 118 7.04 32.33 17.38
CA HIS A 118 8.20 32.04 16.53
C HIS A 118 7.95 32.12 15.03
N GLY A 119 6.76 32.53 14.60
CA GLY A 119 6.49 32.63 13.17
C GLY A 119 5.11 33.15 12.81
N HIS A 120 4.95 33.43 11.53
CA HIS A 120 3.71 33.95 10.96
C HIS A 120 3.48 33.47 9.54
N VAL A 121 2.21 33.46 9.12
CA VAL A 121 1.77 33.35 7.73
C VAL A 121 1.07 34.64 7.34
N LYS A 122 1.62 35.39 6.39
CA LYS A 122 1.11 36.72 5.98
C LYS A 122 1.02 36.85 4.46
N TYR A 123 -0.06 37.47 3.99
CA TYR A 123 -0.34 37.72 2.58
C TYR A 123 -0.34 39.22 2.28
N PHE A 124 0.12 39.58 1.10
CA PHE A 124 0.25 40.96 0.64
C PHE A 124 -0.16 41.09 -0.81
N LEU A 125 -0.87 42.18 -1.14
CA LEU A 125 -0.98 42.69 -2.50
C LEU A 125 -0.05 43.89 -2.66
N GLU A 126 0.75 43.87 -3.72
CA GLU A 126 1.68 44.94 -4.08
C GLU A 126 1.33 45.42 -5.50
N ALA A 127 1.25 46.74 -5.69
CA ALA A 127 1.06 47.38 -7.00
C ALA A 127 2.32 48.17 -7.35
N THR A 128 2.79 48.05 -8.60
CA THR A 128 4.03 48.70 -9.07
C THR A 128 3.80 49.38 -10.41
N ILE A 129 4.05 50.69 -10.46
CA ILE A 129 4.13 51.46 -11.71
C ILE A 129 5.58 51.39 -12.20
N LYS A 130 5.81 50.67 -13.31
CA LYS A 130 7.09 50.66 -14.00
C LYS A 130 7.28 51.95 -14.81
N ARG A 131 8.47 52.54 -14.79
CA ARG A 131 8.77 53.82 -15.45
C ARG A 131 9.83 53.66 -16.55
N PRO A 132 9.83 54.52 -17.59
CA PRO A 132 10.82 54.44 -18.66
C PRO A 132 12.27 54.49 -18.16
N SER A 133 13.17 53.78 -18.85
CA SER A 133 14.54 53.48 -18.40
C SER A 133 15.31 54.73 -17.93
N GLY A 134 15.78 54.69 -16.68
CA GLY A 134 16.47 55.82 -16.02
C GLY A 134 15.61 56.60 -15.03
N GLN A 135 14.35 56.22 -14.83
CA GLN A 135 13.47 56.73 -13.78
C GLN A 135 13.20 55.65 -12.72
N TYR A 136 12.86 56.08 -11.49
CA TYR A 136 12.48 55.14 -10.42
C TYR A 136 11.03 54.67 -10.58
N ASP A 137 10.82 53.37 -10.46
CA ASP A 137 9.50 52.76 -10.32
C ASP A 137 8.85 53.20 -8.99
N HIS A 138 7.52 53.23 -8.98
CA HIS A 138 6.75 53.47 -7.75
C HIS A 138 6.06 52.18 -7.32
N ASN A 139 6.16 51.80 -6.04
CA ASN A 139 5.42 50.66 -5.47
C ASN A 139 4.53 51.09 -4.28
N CYS A 140 3.39 50.43 -4.11
CA CYS A 140 2.56 50.51 -2.91
C CYS A 140 2.07 49.12 -2.52
N LYS A 141 1.82 48.88 -1.23
CA LYS A 141 1.64 47.52 -0.70
C LYS A 141 0.66 47.49 0.48
N SER A 142 -0.30 46.58 0.44
CA SER A 142 -1.22 46.29 1.56
C SER A 142 -1.08 44.83 2.00
N GLN A 143 -1.14 44.59 3.31
CA GLN A 143 -1.40 43.27 3.84
C GLN A 143 -2.88 42.90 3.63
N ILE A 144 -3.17 41.60 3.53
CA ILE A 144 -4.50 41.01 3.59
C ILE A 144 -4.47 39.80 4.54
N TYR A 145 -5.64 39.36 5.00
CA TYR A 145 -5.81 38.19 5.85
C TYR A 145 -6.58 37.10 5.11
N VAL A 146 -6.14 35.86 5.25
CA VAL A 146 -6.72 34.68 4.59
C VAL A 146 -7.26 33.73 5.65
N LYS A 147 -8.53 33.35 5.53
CA LYS A 147 -9.15 32.24 6.27
C LYS A 147 -9.12 30.99 5.37
N GLY A 148 -8.35 29.98 5.76
CA GLY A 148 -8.31 28.68 5.08
C GLY A 148 -9.60 27.89 5.32
N ILE A 149 -9.98 27.06 4.35
CA ILE A 149 -11.18 26.21 4.44
C ILE A 149 -10.76 24.80 4.85
N LEU A 150 -11.23 24.35 6.01
CA LEU A 150 -11.16 22.98 6.50
C LEU A 150 -12.59 22.54 6.84
N ASP A 151 -13.18 21.70 5.98
CA ASP A 151 -14.49 21.11 6.24
C ASP A 151 -14.34 19.89 7.14
N LEU A 152 -15.00 19.92 8.30
CA LEU A 152 -15.01 18.81 9.26
C LEU A 152 -15.56 17.52 8.65
N ASN A 153 -16.43 17.60 7.64
CA ASN A 153 -16.99 16.43 6.96
C ASN A 153 -16.00 15.75 6.00
N SER A 154 -14.86 16.40 5.71
CA SER A 154 -13.76 15.86 4.90
C SER A 154 -12.57 15.31 5.71
N ASP A 155 -12.56 15.49 7.03
CA ASP A 155 -11.46 15.08 7.91
C ASP A 155 -11.85 13.85 8.74
N PRO A 156 -11.24 12.66 8.52
CA PRO A 156 -11.54 11.46 9.29
C PRO A 156 -11.29 11.61 10.80
N GLN A 157 -10.34 12.45 11.22
CA GLN A 157 -10.09 12.72 12.64
C GLN A 157 -11.18 13.59 13.27
N ALA A 158 -11.88 14.40 12.47
CA ALA A 158 -13.05 15.17 12.92
C ALA A 158 -14.32 14.32 13.05
N GLN A 159 -14.40 13.18 12.35
CA GLN A 159 -15.57 12.29 12.30
C GLN A 159 -15.56 11.16 13.33
N ILE A 160 -14.58 11.13 14.23
CA ILE A 160 -14.57 10.22 15.38
C ILE A 160 -15.71 10.62 16.33
N ASP A 161 -16.82 9.89 16.35
CA ASP A 161 -17.87 10.00 17.38
C ASP A 161 -17.33 9.53 18.73
N LYS A 162 -17.70 10.27 19.80
CA LYS A 162 -17.36 10.01 21.20
C LYS A 162 -15.91 9.54 21.42
N PRO A 163 -14.91 10.37 21.11
CA PRO A 163 -13.52 10.07 21.42
C PRO A 163 -13.34 10.00 22.94
N GLU A 164 -12.83 8.87 23.43
CA GLU A 164 -12.64 8.55 24.85
C GLU A 164 -11.18 8.20 25.16
N MET A 165 -10.79 8.40 26.42
CA MET A 165 -9.52 7.93 26.98
C MET A 165 -9.64 7.59 28.47
N SER A 166 -8.77 6.72 28.95
CA SER A 166 -8.63 6.37 30.37
C SER A 166 -7.17 6.41 30.80
N HIS A 167 -6.87 6.87 32.02
CA HIS A 167 -5.53 6.84 32.59
C HIS A 167 -5.54 6.51 34.09
N GLU A 168 -4.56 5.74 34.55
CA GLU A 168 -4.42 5.31 35.94
C GLU A 168 -2.94 5.30 36.36
N GLU A 169 -2.59 5.90 37.51
CA GLU A 169 -1.21 5.90 38.04
C GLU A 169 -1.14 5.58 39.55
N LEU A 170 -0.09 4.85 39.94
CA LEU A 170 0.25 4.56 41.34
C LEU A 170 1.19 5.64 41.90
N LEU A 171 0.64 6.57 42.68
CA LEU A 171 1.36 7.73 43.22
C LEU A 171 2.49 7.43 44.25
N CYS A 172 2.96 6.19 44.40
CA CYS A 172 3.95 5.76 45.40
C CYS A 172 4.99 4.77 44.85
N CYS A 173 6.10 4.57 45.57
CA CYS A 173 7.16 3.64 45.19
C CYS A 173 6.81 2.18 45.54
N LEU A 174 7.57 1.22 44.97
CA LEU A 174 7.30 -0.23 44.98
C LEU A 174 7.19 -0.90 46.38
N CYS A 175 7.42 -0.18 47.47
CA CYS A 175 7.43 -0.72 48.83
C CYS A 175 6.12 -0.52 49.61
N CYS A 176 5.12 0.17 49.05
CA CYS A 176 3.96 0.65 49.81
C CYS A 176 2.61 0.14 49.29
N LYS A 177 1.74 -0.30 50.21
CA LYS A 177 0.30 -0.51 49.92
C LYS A 177 -0.37 0.85 49.69
N ASN A 178 -0.50 1.23 48.43
CA ASN A 178 -1.12 2.47 47.99
C ASN A 178 -1.96 2.16 46.74
N GLY A 179 -3.25 2.49 46.76
CA GLY A 179 -4.09 2.34 45.57
C GLY A 179 -3.82 3.40 44.51
N PRO A 180 -4.35 3.21 43.30
CA PRO A 180 -4.20 4.12 42.18
C PRO A 180 -5.02 5.42 42.33
N VAL A 181 -4.67 6.41 41.51
CA VAL A 181 -5.58 7.50 41.12
C VAL A 181 -5.74 7.42 39.60
N GLY A 182 -6.96 7.57 39.11
CA GLY A 182 -7.22 7.50 37.68
C GLY A 182 -8.49 8.23 37.27
N PHE A 183 -8.69 8.30 35.96
CA PHE A 183 -9.87 8.89 35.35
C PHE A 183 -10.21 8.23 34.01
N ASN A 184 -11.49 8.29 33.65
CA ASN A 184 -11.99 8.12 32.29
C ASN A 184 -12.48 9.48 31.80
N PHE A 185 -12.32 9.78 30.51
CA PHE A 185 -12.68 11.08 29.94
C PHE A 185 -13.09 10.94 28.48
N GLY A 186 -14.22 11.52 28.10
CA GLY A 186 -14.73 11.51 26.74
C GLY A 186 -15.48 12.77 26.36
N ILE A 187 -15.49 13.07 25.06
CA ILE A 187 -16.39 14.08 24.45
C ILE A 187 -17.70 13.36 24.09
N LEU A 188 -18.86 14.00 24.27
CA LEU A 188 -20.17 13.33 24.07
C LEU A 188 -20.67 13.32 22.61
N GLY A 189 -19.91 13.93 21.69
CA GLY A 189 -20.13 13.91 20.25
C GLY A 189 -18.80 13.86 19.50
N ASN A 190 -18.80 14.27 18.24
CA ASN A 190 -17.63 14.15 17.37
C ASN A 190 -16.41 14.98 17.84
N ALA A 191 -15.21 14.49 17.54
CA ALA A 191 -13.93 15.21 17.76
C ALA A 191 -13.79 16.52 16.94
N GLY A 192 -14.65 16.74 15.93
CA GLY A 192 -14.69 17.92 15.08
C GLY A 192 -15.61 19.04 15.57
N VAL A 193 -15.05 20.22 15.79
CA VAL A 193 -15.74 21.44 16.24
C VAL A 193 -15.37 22.68 15.43
N LEU A 194 -16.24 23.68 15.44
CA LEU A 194 -15.99 25.02 14.89
C LEU A 194 -15.65 26.02 16.02
N PRO A 195 -14.92 27.11 15.72
CA PRO A 195 -14.84 28.27 16.61
C PRO A 195 -16.26 28.79 16.94
N GLY A 196 -16.59 28.88 18.22
CA GLY A 196 -17.93 29.23 18.72
C GLY A 196 -18.79 28.03 19.16
N ASP A 197 -18.44 26.78 18.80
CA ASP A 197 -19.21 25.59 19.23
C ASP A 197 -19.10 25.33 20.75
N GLU A 198 -20.12 24.67 21.32
CA GLU A 198 -20.06 24.10 22.66
C GLU A 198 -19.80 22.58 22.62
N MET A 199 -18.68 22.16 23.23
CA MET A 199 -18.30 20.74 23.31
C MET A 199 -18.64 20.17 24.69
N GLN A 200 -19.67 19.33 24.76
CA GLN A 200 -20.03 18.60 25.99
C GLN A 200 -19.06 17.43 26.24
N PHE A 201 -18.74 17.18 27.51
CA PHE A 201 -17.83 16.10 27.93
C PHE A 201 -18.33 15.37 29.18
N LEU A 202 -17.70 14.22 29.45
CA LEU A 202 -17.88 13.40 30.64
C LEU A 202 -16.51 13.02 31.21
N ALA A 203 -16.31 13.14 32.52
CA ALA A 203 -15.09 12.68 33.18
C ALA A 203 -15.38 11.96 34.50
N ASP A 204 -15.10 10.66 34.60
CA ASP A 204 -15.11 9.93 35.86
C ASP A 204 -13.72 9.98 36.50
N ILE A 205 -13.63 10.21 37.81
CA ILE A 205 -12.37 10.27 38.56
C ILE A 205 -12.47 9.40 39.81
N TYR A 206 -11.40 8.67 40.14
CA TYR A 206 -11.30 7.89 41.38
C TYR A 206 -9.96 8.07 42.08
N ASN A 207 -9.99 8.04 43.42
CA ASN A 207 -8.81 8.24 44.27
C ASN A 207 -8.70 7.12 45.32
N MET A 208 -8.16 5.97 44.92
CA MET A 208 -7.89 4.84 45.82
C MET A 208 -6.54 4.98 46.55
N SER A 209 -5.85 6.10 46.35
CA SER A 209 -4.52 6.35 46.93
C SER A 209 -4.54 6.84 48.38
N ASN A 210 -3.36 7.03 48.95
CA ASN A 210 -3.20 7.66 50.26
C ASN A 210 -3.28 9.20 50.21
N ALA A 211 -3.51 9.81 49.05
CA ALA A 211 -3.75 11.25 48.96
C ALA A 211 -5.14 11.62 49.50
N ARG A 212 -5.19 12.47 50.55
CA ARG A 212 -6.44 12.93 51.21
C ARG A 212 -7.52 13.38 50.23
N GLU A 213 -7.11 14.12 49.20
CA GLU A 213 -7.96 14.72 48.18
C GLU A 213 -7.13 14.94 46.91
N VAL A 214 -7.79 14.82 45.76
CA VAL A 214 -7.30 15.17 44.41
C VAL A 214 -8.34 16.05 43.68
N TYR A 215 -7.89 16.85 42.71
CA TYR A 215 -8.74 17.79 41.96
C TYR A 215 -8.56 17.57 40.45
N ILE A 216 -9.66 17.47 39.70
CA ILE A 216 -9.60 17.44 38.23
C ILE A 216 -9.59 18.86 37.63
N LYS A 217 -8.88 19.01 36.53
CA LYS A 217 -8.83 20.21 35.69
C LYS A 217 -8.89 19.78 34.23
N LEU A 218 -9.62 20.54 33.42
CA LEU A 218 -9.69 20.36 31.97
C LEU A 218 -9.21 21.66 31.31
N LYS A 219 -8.47 21.55 30.21
CA LYS A 219 -8.01 22.71 29.45
C LYS A 219 -8.18 22.47 27.95
N LEU A 220 -8.55 23.52 27.23
CA LEU A 220 -8.29 23.58 25.79
C LEU A 220 -6.88 24.14 25.58
N ILE A 221 -6.01 23.37 24.92
CA ILE A 221 -4.66 23.80 24.54
C ILE A 221 -4.52 23.88 23.02
N GLN A 222 -3.93 24.98 22.55
CA GLN A 222 -3.39 25.09 21.19
C GLN A 222 -1.91 24.69 21.21
N ILE A 223 -1.53 23.83 20.27
CA ILE A 223 -0.18 23.32 20.07
C ILE A 223 0.29 23.86 18.71
N THR A 224 1.14 24.88 18.73
CA THR A 224 1.74 25.43 17.51
C THR A 224 3.11 24.80 17.31
N THR A 225 3.30 24.06 16.21
CA THR A 225 4.59 23.42 15.90
C THR A 225 5.29 24.16 14.76
N TYR A 226 6.46 24.70 15.07
CA TYR A 226 7.33 25.41 14.13
C TYR A 226 8.42 24.48 13.60
N HIS A 227 8.61 24.42 12.29
CA HIS A 227 9.56 23.52 11.62
C HIS A 227 10.62 24.33 10.86
N VAL A 228 11.91 24.02 11.04
CA VAL A 228 13.02 24.53 10.22
C VAL A 228 14.07 23.43 10.02
N ASP A 229 14.24 23.00 8.77
CA ASP A 229 15.12 21.90 8.34
C ASP A 229 14.91 20.57 9.10
N HIS A 230 15.70 20.34 10.15
CA HIS A 230 15.69 19.13 10.98
C HIS A 230 15.39 19.44 12.44
N VAL A 231 15.03 20.69 12.76
CA VAL A 231 14.74 21.17 14.11
C VAL A 231 13.33 21.72 14.14
N TYR A 232 12.55 21.29 15.13
CA TYR A 232 11.25 21.87 15.42
C TYR A 232 11.25 22.55 16.79
N LYS A 233 10.30 23.47 16.99
CA LYS A 233 9.98 24.04 18.30
C LYS A 233 8.48 24.04 18.49
N VAL A 234 8.01 23.57 19.65
CA VAL A 234 6.59 23.54 20.00
C VAL A 234 6.30 24.70 20.96
N GLU A 235 5.30 25.51 20.62
CA GLU A 235 4.64 26.47 21.50
C GLU A 235 3.32 25.84 21.99
N ARG A 236 3.00 26.01 23.28
CA ARG A 236 1.76 25.51 23.88
C ARG A 236 1.03 26.66 24.56
N LYS A 237 -0.16 26.99 24.07
CA LYS A 237 -1.00 28.09 24.55
C LYS A 237 -2.26 27.53 25.22
N GLU A 238 -2.40 27.77 26.52
CA GLU A 238 -3.62 27.49 27.28
C GLU A 238 -4.69 28.49 26.82
N LEU A 239 -5.78 28.01 26.20
CA LEU A 239 -6.86 28.84 25.64
C LEU A 239 -8.04 28.98 26.60
N LEU A 240 -8.44 27.87 27.23
CA LEU A 240 -9.53 27.81 28.19
C LEU A 240 -9.18 26.80 29.29
N LYS A 241 -9.73 26.98 30.49
CA LYS A 241 -9.43 26.13 31.66
C LYS A 241 -10.60 26.04 32.63
N LEU A 242 -11.15 24.83 32.74
CA LEU A 242 -12.18 24.48 33.70
C LEU A 242 -11.54 23.79 34.93
N LYS A 243 -12.21 23.88 36.08
CA LYS A 243 -11.85 23.19 37.32
C LYS A 243 -13.06 22.35 37.73
N GLY A 244 -12.91 21.04 37.74
CA GLY A 244 -13.99 20.14 38.14
C GLY A 244 -13.96 19.80 39.63
N PRO A 245 -14.72 18.77 40.02
CA PRO A 245 -14.88 18.38 41.42
C PRO A 245 -13.58 17.87 42.06
N SER A 246 -13.56 17.85 43.38
CA SER A 246 -12.54 17.15 44.15
C SER A 246 -13.00 15.75 44.55
N VAL A 247 -12.06 14.80 44.62
CA VAL A 247 -12.33 13.42 45.04
C VAL A 247 -11.48 13.06 46.25
N THR A 248 -12.15 12.81 47.36
CA THR A 248 -11.54 12.40 48.63
C THR A 248 -11.01 10.97 48.55
N ARG A 249 -10.08 10.64 49.44
CA ARG A 249 -9.50 9.29 49.57
C ARG A 249 -10.56 8.20 49.71
N GLY A 250 -10.49 7.19 48.86
CA GLY A 250 -11.43 6.06 48.79
C GLY A 250 -12.71 6.37 48.03
N GLY A 251 -12.86 7.59 47.48
CA GLY A 251 -14.01 8.00 46.70
C GLY A 251 -13.80 7.89 45.19
N ALA A 252 -14.92 7.96 44.48
CA ALA A 252 -15.02 8.28 43.06
C ALA A 252 -16.03 9.42 42.88
N GLY A 253 -15.96 10.12 41.75
CA GLY A 253 -16.90 11.18 41.40
C GLY A 253 -16.89 11.44 39.89
N THR A 254 -18.04 11.87 39.38
CA THR A 254 -18.25 12.14 37.95
C THR A 254 -18.39 13.64 37.73
N TRP A 255 -17.74 14.15 36.69
CA TRP A 255 -17.88 15.51 36.19
C TRP A 255 -18.64 15.44 34.87
N ALA A 256 -19.87 15.98 34.87
CA ALA A 256 -20.80 15.94 33.75
C ALA A 256 -21.67 17.21 33.75
N GLY A 257 -22.21 17.57 32.59
CA GLY A 257 -23.14 18.70 32.45
C GLY A 257 -22.47 20.07 32.26
N GLU A 258 -21.15 20.14 32.21
CA GLU A 258 -20.41 21.31 31.72
C GLU A 258 -20.05 21.16 30.23
N SER A 259 -19.95 22.28 29.52
CA SER A 259 -19.47 22.36 28.14
C SER A 259 -18.16 23.16 28.06
N VAL A 260 -17.32 22.81 27.08
CA VAL A 260 -16.16 23.60 26.66
C VAL A 260 -16.61 24.48 25.50
N HIS A 261 -16.85 25.76 25.77
CA HIS A 261 -17.04 26.76 24.71
C HIS A 261 -15.73 26.92 23.92
N ILE A 262 -15.74 26.67 22.61
CA ILE A 262 -14.56 26.83 21.74
C ILE A 262 -14.42 28.33 21.40
N PRO A 263 -13.30 29.00 21.73
CA PRO A 263 -13.14 30.43 21.45
C PRO A 263 -13.34 30.80 19.98
N GLU A 264 -13.97 31.93 19.72
CA GLU A 264 -14.06 32.50 18.38
C GLU A 264 -12.68 32.88 17.81
N GLY A 265 -12.59 32.93 16.48
CA GLY A 265 -11.39 33.42 15.79
C GLY A 265 -10.18 32.50 15.83
N LEU A 266 -10.29 31.28 16.38
CA LEU A 266 -9.24 30.27 16.25
C LEU A 266 -9.01 29.91 14.77
N PRO A 267 -7.75 29.79 14.31
CA PRO A 267 -7.44 29.25 12.99
C PRO A 267 -7.82 27.75 12.91
N PRO A 268 -8.18 27.24 11.73
CA PRO A 268 -8.46 25.81 11.56
C PRO A 268 -7.20 24.96 11.79
N SER A 269 -7.40 23.72 12.25
CA SER A 269 -6.33 22.73 12.48
C SER A 269 -5.41 22.59 11.26
N ARG A 270 -4.12 22.39 11.52
CA ARG A 270 -3.05 22.28 10.50
C ARG A 270 -3.00 23.49 9.55
N LEU A 271 -3.54 24.64 9.98
CA LEU A 271 -3.80 25.85 9.18
C LEU A 271 -4.61 25.60 7.88
N ALA A 272 -5.50 24.60 7.87
CA ALA A 272 -6.16 24.03 6.68
C ALA A 272 -5.21 23.28 5.70
N GLY A 273 -4.14 22.69 6.24
CA GLY A 273 -3.46 21.53 5.64
C GLY A 273 -2.29 21.80 4.69
N ARG A 274 -1.87 23.06 4.45
CA ARG A 274 -0.82 23.37 3.44
C ARG A 274 0.30 24.33 3.90
N CYS A 275 0.60 24.44 5.20
CA CYS A 275 1.78 25.17 5.67
C CYS A 275 2.92 24.20 6.05
N SER A 276 4.08 24.32 5.41
CA SER A 276 5.24 23.45 5.65
C SER A 276 6.15 23.88 6.80
N LEU A 277 5.98 25.09 7.35
CA LEU A 277 6.76 25.59 8.49
C LEU A 277 5.99 25.69 9.81
N ILE A 278 4.66 25.70 9.77
CA ILE A 278 3.81 25.94 10.95
C ILE A 278 2.59 25.03 10.89
N SER A 279 2.48 24.08 11.82
CA SER A 279 1.20 23.44 12.15
C SER A 279 0.57 24.11 13.38
N VAL A 280 -0.75 24.08 13.46
CA VAL A 280 -1.53 24.54 14.61
C VAL A 280 -2.58 23.48 14.88
N ASP A 281 -2.47 22.82 16.03
CA ASP A 281 -3.28 21.66 16.39
C ASP A 281 -3.89 21.85 17.78
N TYR A 282 -4.99 21.15 18.07
CA TYR A 282 -5.80 21.40 19.26
C TYR A 282 -6.01 20.12 20.07
N SER A 283 -6.06 20.26 21.40
CA SER A 283 -6.30 19.14 22.31
C SER A 283 -6.97 19.59 23.60
N LEU A 284 -7.79 18.70 24.16
CA LEU A 284 -8.23 18.78 25.54
C LEU A 284 -7.21 18.09 26.46
N GLU A 285 -6.53 18.89 27.29
CA GLU A 285 -5.62 18.42 28.33
C GLU A 285 -6.38 18.25 29.65
N ILE A 286 -6.59 17.01 30.05
CA ILE A 286 -7.17 16.62 31.34
C ILE A 286 -6.03 16.37 32.34
N THR A 287 -6.16 16.89 33.55
CA THR A 287 -5.16 16.73 34.63
C THR A 287 -5.83 16.51 35.97
N VAL A 288 -5.45 15.43 36.67
CA VAL A 288 -5.79 15.19 38.08
C VAL A 288 -4.59 15.55 38.95
N GLU A 289 -4.74 16.56 39.81
CA GLU A 289 -3.69 17.07 40.68
C GLU A 289 -3.95 16.73 42.16
N THR A 290 -2.91 16.28 42.85
CA THR A 290 -2.92 16.07 44.30
C THR A 290 -2.48 17.32 45.06
N HIS A 291 -2.87 17.44 46.34
CA HIS A 291 -2.38 18.50 47.24
C HIS A 291 -0.83 18.59 47.33
N ASN A 292 -0.10 17.50 47.04
CA ASN A 292 1.37 17.46 47.00
C ASN A 292 1.95 17.80 45.61
N LYS A 293 1.16 18.38 44.71
CA LYS A 293 1.54 18.77 43.32
C LYS A 293 2.05 17.62 42.44
N LYS A 294 1.81 16.35 42.80
CA LYS A 294 1.83 15.26 41.82
C LYS A 294 0.61 15.41 40.93
N GLN A 295 0.83 15.32 39.62
CA GLN A 295 -0.17 15.51 38.57
C GLN A 295 -0.15 14.31 37.64
N ILE A 296 -1.34 13.81 37.28
CA ILE A 296 -1.57 12.79 36.25
C ILE A 296 -2.24 13.51 35.09
N THR A 297 -1.69 13.43 33.88
CA THR A 297 -2.15 14.23 32.73
C THR A 297 -2.30 13.38 31.47
N ALA A 298 -3.38 13.57 30.74
CA ALA A 298 -3.58 13.02 29.40
C ALA A 298 -4.13 14.11 28.45
N GLN A 299 -4.01 13.87 27.14
CA GLN A 299 -4.37 14.81 26.07
C GLN A 299 -5.19 14.09 25.00
N LEU A 300 -6.44 14.51 24.82
CA LEU A 300 -7.34 14.02 23.78
C LEU A 300 -7.27 15.01 22.59
N PRO A 301 -6.93 14.61 21.37
CA PRO A 301 -6.86 15.53 20.22
C PRO A 301 -8.26 15.93 19.73
N ILE A 302 -8.40 17.14 19.22
CA ILE A 302 -9.65 17.64 18.60
C ILE A 302 -9.34 18.40 17.30
N ILE A 303 -10.28 18.42 16.36
CA ILE A 303 -10.15 19.16 15.09
C ILE A 303 -10.98 20.44 15.14
N VAL A 304 -10.34 21.58 14.97
CA VAL A 304 -11.01 22.88 14.79
C VAL A 304 -11.15 23.14 13.29
N GLY A 305 -12.37 23.15 12.78
CA GLY A 305 -12.69 23.38 11.37
C GLY A 305 -12.99 24.85 11.06
N SER A 306 -13.34 25.13 9.80
CA SER A 306 -13.93 26.41 9.38
C SER A 306 -15.26 26.26 8.63
N GLY A 307 -15.80 25.04 8.56
CA GLY A 307 -17.18 24.75 8.13
C GLY A 307 -17.59 23.31 8.45
N ARG A 308 -18.90 23.07 8.44
CA ARG A 308 -19.55 21.75 8.42
C ARG A 308 -20.30 21.66 7.09
N GLY A 309 -19.77 20.93 6.10
CA GLY A 309 -20.29 20.93 4.73
C GLY A 309 -21.69 20.33 4.61
N GLY A 310 -22.71 21.17 4.37
CA GLY A 310 -24.09 20.72 4.16
C GLY A 310 -25.08 21.86 3.91
N GLY A 311 -25.40 22.13 2.64
CA GLY A 311 -26.45 23.05 2.22
C GLY A 311 -25.97 24.47 1.87
N SER A 312 -26.58 25.07 0.84
CA SER A 312 -26.33 26.46 0.44
C SER A 312 -27.20 27.42 1.27
N SER A 313 -26.82 27.65 2.52
CA SER A 313 -27.28 28.82 3.26
C SER A 313 -26.32 29.99 2.97
N THR A 314 -26.83 31.06 2.36
CA THR A 314 -26.05 32.30 2.23
C THR A 314 -25.84 32.89 3.63
N VAL A 315 -24.64 32.73 4.19
CA VAL A 315 -24.23 33.41 5.42
C VAL A 315 -24.17 34.91 5.15
N LYS A 316 -25.31 35.58 5.32
CA LYS A 316 -25.40 37.04 5.40
C LYS A 316 -24.60 37.47 6.61
N TYR A 317 -23.39 37.94 6.39
CA TYR A 317 -22.67 38.71 7.41
C TYR A 317 -23.55 39.92 7.77
N ARG A 318 -24.09 39.92 8.99
CA ARG A 318 -24.69 41.10 9.58
C ARG A 318 -23.56 42.11 9.76
N MET A 319 -23.61 43.24 9.05
CA MET A 319 -22.68 44.33 9.29
C MET A 319 -23.12 45.03 10.57
N ASP A 320 -22.51 44.66 11.69
CA ASP A 320 -22.74 45.37 12.94
C ASP A 320 -22.08 46.75 12.87
N HIS A 321 -22.91 47.77 12.63
CA HIS A 321 -22.48 49.16 12.60
C HIS A 321 -22.06 49.62 13.99
N VAL A 322 -20.80 50.02 14.12
CA VAL A 322 -20.33 50.80 15.29
C VAL A 322 -20.65 52.26 15.03
N GLU A 323 -21.73 52.76 15.63
CA GLU A 323 -21.97 54.20 15.78
C GLU A 323 -22.19 54.58 17.24
N ILE A 324 -21.74 55.78 17.59
CA ILE A 324 -21.77 56.34 18.94
C ILE A 324 -22.78 57.49 18.94
N SER A 325 -23.84 57.41 19.74
CA SER A 325 -24.61 58.58 20.19
C SER A 325 -25.42 58.26 21.44
N GLU A 326 -25.89 59.29 22.14
CA GLU A 326 -26.47 59.22 23.48
C GLU A 326 -28.00 59.37 23.49
N SER A 327 -28.62 58.92 24.59
CA SER A 327 -29.88 59.44 25.16
C SER A 327 -31.25 59.23 24.46
N PHE A 328 -32.01 58.27 25.02
CA PHE A 328 -33.37 58.42 25.59
C PHE A 328 -34.66 58.56 24.72
N SER A 329 -35.76 58.06 25.31
CA SER A 329 -37.21 58.28 25.01
C SER A 329 -37.72 57.75 23.64
N SER A 330 -38.56 56.70 23.59
CA SER A 330 -40.05 56.64 23.81
C SER A 330 -40.86 57.00 22.54
N SER A 331 -41.99 56.38 22.18
CA SER A 331 -42.82 55.34 22.83
C SER A 331 -43.80 54.67 21.83
N THR A 332 -44.27 53.46 22.20
CA THR A 332 -45.60 52.85 21.96
C THR A 332 -46.16 52.63 20.55
N GLU A 333 -47.15 51.71 20.52
CA GLU A 333 -48.20 51.47 19.52
C GLU A 333 -47.80 50.81 18.17
N ASP A 334 -48.60 49.89 17.59
CA ASP A 334 -49.33 48.68 18.05
C ASP A 334 -50.00 48.03 16.79
N GLU A 335 -50.69 46.88 16.91
CA GLU A 335 -51.58 46.23 15.89
C GLU A 335 -50.86 45.68 14.61
N ASP A 336 -51.28 44.64 13.86
CA ASP A 336 -52.19 43.46 13.97
C ASP A 336 -51.87 42.53 12.74
N MET A 337 -52.28 41.26 12.51
CA MET A 337 -53.20 40.25 13.09
C MET A 337 -52.62 38.83 12.74
N GLU A 338 -53.08 37.65 13.21
CA GLU A 338 -54.23 36.79 12.79
C GLU A 338 -54.37 36.56 11.25
N GLU A 339 -54.72 35.40 10.68
CA GLU A 339 -55.33 34.13 11.16
C GLU A 339 -54.65 32.91 10.43
N ASP A 340 -54.72 31.67 10.95
CA ASP A 340 -53.72 30.58 10.71
C ASP A 340 -54.25 29.23 10.08
N ASP A 341 -54.09 28.07 10.78
CA ASP A 341 -54.52 26.67 10.55
C ASP A 341 -53.90 25.77 9.42
N ASP A 342 -53.02 24.84 9.85
CA ASP A 342 -53.10 23.34 9.77
C ASP A 342 -52.89 22.41 8.52
N ASP A 343 -52.52 21.17 8.89
CA ASP A 343 -52.62 19.82 8.28
C ASP A 343 -51.70 19.28 7.13
N GLU A 344 -50.65 18.57 7.57
CA GLU A 344 -50.29 17.14 7.33
C GLU A 344 -49.89 16.49 5.97
N GLU A 345 -49.10 15.42 6.13
CA GLU A 345 -48.71 14.29 5.25
C GLU A 345 -48.24 14.49 3.78
N GLY A 346 -46.90 14.45 3.61
CA GLY A 346 -46.27 13.25 3.02
C GLY A 346 -46.17 13.10 1.48
N SER A 347 -44.95 13.22 0.93
CA SER A 347 -44.61 12.62 -0.37
C SER A 347 -43.12 12.26 -0.53
N SER A 348 -42.81 11.39 -1.48
CA SER A 348 -41.49 10.75 -1.63
C SER A 348 -40.44 11.64 -2.30
N CYS A 349 -39.26 11.78 -1.68
CA CYS A 349 -38.10 12.40 -2.33
C CYS A 349 -37.48 11.46 -3.38
N GLY A 350 -37.52 11.87 -4.65
CA GLY A 350 -36.77 11.23 -5.74
C GLY A 350 -35.28 11.62 -5.72
N SER A 351 -34.43 10.79 -6.30
CA SER A 351 -32.99 11.05 -6.43
C SER A 351 -32.72 12.29 -7.28
N LEU A 352 -31.98 13.26 -6.74
CA LEU A 352 -31.47 14.42 -7.48
C LEU A 352 -30.02 14.16 -7.90
N GLU A 353 -29.76 14.24 -9.20
CA GLU A 353 -28.41 14.28 -9.77
C GLU A 353 -27.84 15.71 -9.65
N ILE A 354 -26.55 15.84 -9.34
CA ILE A 354 -25.91 17.13 -9.08
C ILE A 354 -25.33 17.69 -10.37
N GLU A 355 -26.10 18.53 -11.07
CA GLU A 355 -25.63 19.27 -12.25
C GLU A 355 -24.68 20.42 -11.88
N SER A 356 -23.80 20.81 -12.80
CA SER A 356 -22.80 21.85 -12.57
C SER A 356 -23.37 23.27 -12.66
N GLN A 357 -22.68 24.23 -12.02
CA GLN A 357 -23.06 25.66 -12.12
C GLN A 357 -22.95 26.21 -13.56
N ASP A 358 -22.04 25.68 -14.38
CA ASP A 358 -21.92 26.04 -15.80
C ASP A 358 -23.15 25.57 -16.59
N GLU A 359 -23.63 24.34 -16.38
CA GLU A 359 -24.85 23.83 -17.00
C GLU A 359 -26.09 24.60 -16.53
N MET A 360 -26.15 24.95 -15.25
CA MET A 360 -27.21 25.79 -14.69
C MET A 360 -27.24 27.18 -15.34
N PHE A 361 -26.08 27.78 -15.62
CA PHE A 361 -25.99 29.04 -16.36
C PHE A 361 -26.41 28.89 -17.83
N ILE A 362 -25.94 27.84 -18.52
CA ILE A 362 -26.28 27.59 -19.94
C ILE A 362 -27.78 27.32 -20.10
N LYS A 363 -28.38 26.47 -19.25
CA LYS A 363 -29.84 26.23 -19.22
C LYS A 363 -30.61 27.51 -18.91
N SER A 364 -30.15 28.31 -17.94
CA SER A 364 -30.80 29.59 -17.60
C SER A 364 -30.74 30.58 -18.77
N PHE A 365 -29.59 30.68 -19.46
CA PHE A 365 -29.43 31.56 -20.62
C PHE A 365 -30.30 31.12 -21.81
N GLN A 366 -30.36 29.80 -22.07
CA GLN A 366 -31.28 29.24 -23.08
C GLN A 366 -32.75 29.52 -22.71
N ASN A 367 -33.15 29.31 -21.46
CA ASN A 367 -34.50 29.60 -20.98
C ASN A 367 -34.88 31.10 -21.06
N VAL A 368 -33.93 32.01 -20.82
CA VAL A 368 -34.15 33.47 -20.97
C VAL A 368 -34.32 33.86 -22.44
N VAL A 369 -33.60 33.22 -23.36
CA VAL A 369 -33.76 33.46 -24.81
C VAL A 369 -35.05 32.84 -25.36
N GLU A 370 -35.45 31.65 -24.91
CA GLU A 370 -36.70 31.01 -25.37
C GLU A 370 -37.96 31.60 -24.71
N SER A 371 -37.85 32.23 -23.53
CA SER A 371 -38.94 32.99 -22.89
C SER A 371 -39.11 34.42 -23.41
N GLY A 372 -38.13 34.94 -24.16
CA GLY A 372 -38.24 36.23 -24.85
C GLY A 372 -38.16 37.47 -23.95
N LEU A 373 -37.67 37.35 -22.71
CA LEU A 373 -37.66 38.42 -21.70
C LEU A 373 -36.71 39.59 -21.98
N ILE A 374 -35.98 39.58 -23.10
CA ILE A 374 -35.06 40.64 -23.52
C ILE A 374 -35.55 41.27 -24.82
N TYR A 375 -36.59 42.11 -24.76
CA TYR A 375 -36.79 43.35 -25.55
C TYR A 375 -38.09 44.04 -25.12
N GLY A 376 -38.04 45.36 -24.85
CA GLY A 376 -39.22 46.15 -24.53
C GLY A 376 -40.08 46.44 -25.76
N GLY A 377 -41.08 45.60 -26.04
CA GLY A 377 -42.03 45.77 -27.14
C GLY A 377 -43.26 44.87 -27.00
N PRO A 378 -44.37 45.18 -27.69
CA PRO A 378 -45.64 44.43 -27.54
C PRO A 378 -45.56 43.01 -28.12
N PRO A 379 -46.29 42.03 -27.54
CA PRO A 379 -46.12 40.62 -27.85
C PRO A 379 -46.73 40.24 -29.21
N LEU A 380 -45.87 39.86 -30.16
CA LEU A 380 -46.28 39.29 -31.45
C LEU A 380 -46.11 37.76 -31.45
N GLY A 381 -47.24 37.05 -31.50
CA GLY A 381 -47.40 35.68 -32.01
C GLY A 381 -46.35 34.62 -31.65
N ARG A 382 -46.70 33.71 -30.72
CA ARG A 382 -46.05 32.39 -30.59
C ARG A 382 -46.21 31.58 -31.90
N ASN A 383 -45.32 31.78 -32.87
CA ASN A 383 -44.97 30.84 -33.97
C ASN A 383 -43.94 31.42 -34.96
N ASN A 384 -42.80 31.96 -34.50
CA ASN A 384 -41.57 32.07 -35.32
C ASN A 384 -40.31 32.47 -34.51
N ILE A 385 -39.84 31.59 -33.61
CA ILE A 385 -38.43 31.67 -33.16
C ILE A 385 -37.56 31.20 -34.32
N ASN A 386 -37.15 32.15 -35.14
CA ASN A 386 -36.47 31.94 -36.41
C ASN A 386 -35.18 31.10 -36.22
N GLY A 387 -34.89 30.16 -37.12
CA GLY A 387 -33.71 29.28 -37.01
C GLY A 387 -32.36 30.02 -36.92
N LYS A 388 -32.32 31.28 -37.38
CA LYS A 388 -31.17 32.20 -37.18
C LYS A 388 -30.88 32.50 -35.71
N CYS A 389 -31.88 32.59 -34.84
CA CYS A 389 -31.68 32.82 -33.40
C CYS A 389 -31.04 31.59 -32.75
N LYS A 390 -31.60 30.38 -32.97
CA LYS A 390 -31.06 29.16 -32.36
C LYS A 390 -29.64 28.83 -32.86
N LYS A 391 -29.35 29.07 -34.16
CA LYS A 391 -27.97 28.97 -34.67
C LYS A 391 -27.02 29.99 -34.01
N ARG A 392 -27.46 31.23 -33.81
CA ARG A 392 -26.64 32.29 -33.22
C ARG A 392 -26.43 32.13 -31.70
N VAL A 393 -27.35 31.48 -31.00
CA VAL A 393 -27.15 31.04 -29.61
C VAL A 393 -26.07 29.95 -29.55
N ASN A 394 -26.12 28.95 -30.43
CA ASN A 394 -25.09 27.92 -30.50
C ASN A 394 -23.72 28.51 -30.86
N GLU A 395 -23.66 29.41 -31.86
CA GLU A 395 -22.42 30.14 -32.20
C GLU A 395 -21.87 30.94 -31.00
N ILE A 396 -22.73 31.51 -30.15
CA ILE A 396 -22.32 32.20 -28.91
C ILE A 396 -21.82 31.21 -27.85
N ILE A 397 -22.43 30.04 -27.69
CA ILE A 397 -21.99 28.99 -26.74
C ILE A 397 -20.63 28.41 -27.20
N GLU A 398 -20.48 28.07 -28.48
CA GLU A 398 -19.21 27.63 -29.06
C GLU A 398 -18.11 28.70 -28.89
N THR A 399 -18.43 29.98 -29.12
CA THR A 399 -17.51 31.10 -28.90
C THR A 399 -17.16 31.29 -27.41
N TYR A 400 -18.13 31.07 -26.51
CA TYR A 400 -17.91 31.15 -25.05
C TYR A 400 -17.00 30.02 -24.57
N GLU A 401 -17.22 28.78 -25.03
CA GLU A 401 -16.34 27.64 -24.74
C GLU A 401 -14.95 27.81 -25.34
N GLU A 402 -14.82 28.23 -26.61
CA GLU A 402 -13.51 28.54 -27.19
C GLU A 402 -12.77 29.61 -26.38
N ASN A 403 -13.46 30.67 -25.96
CA ASN A 403 -12.84 31.73 -25.17
C ASN A 403 -12.52 31.28 -23.74
N LYS A 404 -13.30 30.37 -23.13
CA LYS A 404 -12.96 29.72 -21.86
C LYS A 404 -11.68 28.87 -21.99
N ARG A 405 -11.52 28.14 -23.11
CA ARG A 405 -10.30 27.36 -23.43
C ARG A 405 -9.08 28.21 -23.81
N ARG A 406 -9.29 29.41 -24.41
CA ARG A 406 -8.23 30.37 -24.77
C ARG A 406 -7.77 31.23 -23.59
N ASN A 407 -8.67 31.63 -22.69
CA ASN A 407 -8.41 32.61 -21.63
C ASN A 407 -8.06 32.00 -20.27
N ALA A 408 -8.11 30.66 -20.11
CA ALA A 408 -7.56 29.98 -18.94
C ALA A 408 -6.06 30.28 -18.81
N SER A 409 -5.63 30.70 -17.62
CA SER A 409 -4.22 31.01 -17.33
C SER A 409 -3.34 29.76 -17.37
N ASP A 410 -2.02 29.94 -17.58
CA ASP A 410 -1.09 28.81 -17.59
C ASP A 410 -0.97 28.13 -16.21
N ASP A 411 -1.31 28.81 -15.11
CA ASP A 411 -1.44 28.22 -13.77
C ASP A 411 -2.75 27.42 -13.59
N GLU A 412 -3.88 27.85 -14.18
CA GLU A 412 -5.12 27.05 -14.21
C GLU A 412 -4.95 25.80 -15.09
N ARG A 413 -4.23 25.93 -16.21
CA ARG A 413 -3.74 24.78 -16.99
C ARG A 413 -2.88 23.86 -16.12
N SER A 414 -1.92 24.38 -15.37
CA SER A 414 -1.07 23.60 -14.47
C SER A 414 -1.85 22.78 -13.42
N LEU A 415 -3.02 23.27 -12.98
CA LEU A 415 -3.91 22.56 -12.05
C LEU A 415 -4.85 21.55 -12.74
N LEU A 416 -5.37 21.87 -13.94
CA LEU A 416 -6.19 20.94 -14.73
C LEU A 416 -5.37 19.77 -15.31
N HIS A 417 -4.12 20.02 -15.70
CA HIS A 417 -3.24 19.05 -16.39
C HIS A 417 -2.51 18.10 -15.44
N ARG A 418 -3.18 17.73 -14.35
CA ARG A 418 -2.78 16.67 -13.41
C ARG A 418 -3.60 15.38 -13.58
N LEU A 419 -4.61 15.35 -14.46
CA LEU A 419 -5.38 14.15 -14.75
C LEU A 419 -4.45 13.06 -15.32
N PRO A 420 -4.50 11.81 -14.82
CA PRO A 420 -3.61 10.76 -15.26
C PRO A 420 -3.98 10.30 -16.67
N VAL A 421 -2.98 9.91 -17.47
CA VAL A 421 -3.23 9.46 -18.84
C VAL A 421 -3.99 8.12 -18.79
N PRO A 422 -5.20 8.03 -19.38
CA PRO A 422 -6.07 6.88 -19.17
C PRO A 422 -5.54 5.61 -19.81
N LEU A 423 -5.52 4.54 -19.01
CA LEU A 423 -5.24 3.18 -19.45
C LEU A 423 -6.44 2.64 -20.23
N LYS A 424 -6.24 2.21 -21.48
CA LYS A 424 -7.32 1.80 -22.40
C LYS A 424 -7.49 0.28 -22.54
N SER A 425 -6.45 -0.50 -22.23
CA SER A 425 -6.52 -1.97 -22.14
C SER A 425 -5.23 -2.57 -21.61
N VAL A 426 -5.29 -3.72 -20.94
CA VAL A 426 -4.13 -4.54 -20.58
C VAL A 426 -4.29 -5.97 -21.09
N LYS A 427 -3.32 -6.43 -21.89
CA LYS A 427 -3.23 -7.81 -22.37
C LYS A 427 -1.96 -8.45 -21.83
N ILE A 428 -2.09 -9.61 -21.16
CA ILE A 428 -0.99 -10.36 -20.59
C ILE A 428 -0.95 -11.76 -21.21
N GLU A 429 0.19 -12.12 -21.79
CA GLU A 429 0.46 -13.46 -22.31
C GLU A 429 1.69 -14.05 -21.61
N ALA A 430 1.48 -15.14 -20.87
CA ALA A 430 2.52 -15.83 -20.14
C ALA A 430 2.74 -17.25 -20.69
N ALA A 431 4.00 -17.64 -20.87
CA ALA A 431 4.42 -19.00 -21.16
C ALA A 431 5.15 -19.57 -19.94
N LEU A 432 4.51 -20.53 -19.26
CA LEU A 432 5.08 -21.23 -18.11
C LEU A 432 5.57 -22.61 -18.54
N VAL A 433 6.87 -22.85 -18.37
CA VAL A 433 7.55 -24.12 -18.67
C VAL A 433 8.03 -24.71 -17.34
N HIS A 434 7.30 -25.69 -16.82
CA HIS A 434 7.35 -26.13 -15.41
C HIS A 434 7.22 -24.98 -14.40
N VAL A 435 8.35 -24.41 -14.00
CA VAL A 435 8.50 -23.41 -12.94
C VAL A 435 9.27 -22.17 -13.43
N VAL A 436 9.43 -22.01 -14.74
CA VAL A 436 10.02 -20.81 -15.36
C VAL A 436 8.96 -20.15 -16.22
N ALA A 437 8.67 -18.89 -15.93
CA ALA A 437 7.67 -18.09 -16.63
C ALA A 437 8.34 -17.00 -17.47
N GLN A 438 8.01 -16.95 -18.76
CA GLN A 438 8.22 -15.77 -19.59
C GLN A 438 6.89 -15.06 -19.73
N VAL A 439 6.82 -13.80 -19.31
CA VAL A 439 5.60 -12.99 -19.30
C VAL A 439 5.77 -11.81 -20.23
N GLN A 440 4.78 -11.57 -21.08
CA GLN A 440 4.67 -10.37 -21.91
C GLN A 440 3.40 -9.62 -21.55
N VAL A 441 3.56 -8.39 -21.05
CA VAL A 441 2.49 -7.44 -20.78
C VAL A 441 2.44 -6.41 -21.91
N THR A 442 1.25 -6.16 -22.43
CA THR A 442 0.95 -5.13 -23.43
C THR A 442 -0.10 -4.20 -22.87
N GLN A 443 0.24 -2.92 -22.75
CA GLN A 443 -0.64 -1.87 -22.23
C GLN A 443 -0.89 -0.84 -23.33
N ILE A 444 -2.12 -0.36 -23.47
CA ILE A 444 -2.45 0.73 -24.40
C ILE A 444 -2.89 1.94 -23.60
N TYR A 445 -2.26 3.08 -23.87
CA TYR A 445 -2.55 4.37 -23.27
C TYR A 445 -2.81 5.40 -24.36
N ARG A 446 -3.55 6.46 -24.03
CA ARG A 446 -3.95 7.50 -24.97
C ARG A 446 -3.88 8.87 -24.32
N ASN A 447 -3.16 9.80 -24.93
CA ASN A 447 -3.19 11.19 -24.49
C ASN A 447 -4.53 11.84 -24.88
N GLU A 448 -5.43 12.04 -23.92
CA GLU A 448 -6.68 12.77 -24.13
C GLU A 448 -6.52 14.29 -23.89
N GLU A 449 -5.35 14.75 -23.43
CA GLU A 449 -5.06 16.17 -23.23
C GLU A 449 -4.86 16.91 -24.56
N ASN A 450 -5.17 18.20 -24.56
CA ASN A 450 -5.13 19.06 -25.75
C ASN A 450 -3.71 19.58 -26.12
N PHE A 451 -2.67 19.13 -25.41
CA PHE A 451 -1.26 19.51 -25.60
C PHE A 451 -0.35 18.28 -25.43
N PRO A 452 0.89 18.29 -25.94
CA PRO A 452 1.79 17.15 -25.83
C PRO A 452 2.36 16.99 -24.41
N ILE A 453 2.41 15.76 -23.92
CA ILE A 453 2.82 15.39 -22.55
C ILE A 453 4.12 14.59 -22.52
N GLN A 454 4.79 14.55 -21.36
CA GLN A 454 5.77 13.51 -21.04
C GLN A 454 5.12 12.48 -20.10
N VAL A 455 5.35 11.20 -20.37
CA VAL A 455 4.73 10.10 -19.64
C VAL A 455 5.77 9.38 -18.79
N VAL A 456 5.51 9.23 -17.49
CA VAL A 456 6.33 8.44 -16.56
C VAL A 456 5.43 7.51 -15.76
N TYR A 457 5.81 6.24 -15.61
CA TYR A 457 5.04 5.25 -14.87
C TYR A 457 5.89 4.16 -14.21
N PHE A 458 5.24 3.37 -13.36
CA PHE A 458 5.85 2.28 -12.61
C PHE A 458 5.03 1.01 -12.84
N PHE A 459 5.70 -0.07 -13.23
CA PHE A 459 5.10 -1.37 -13.51
C PHE A 459 5.63 -2.39 -12.50
N PRO A 460 4.77 -3.14 -11.79
CA PRO A 460 5.23 -4.13 -10.83
C PRO A 460 5.82 -5.34 -11.55
N VAL A 461 6.89 -5.90 -10.99
CA VAL A 461 7.56 -7.12 -11.48
C VAL A 461 7.77 -8.05 -10.28
N ASP A 462 7.84 -9.36 -10.52
CA ASP A 462 8.30 -10.29 -9.49
C ASP A 462 9.76 -9.99 -9.13
N SER A 463 10.07 -9.83 -7.84
CA SER A 463 11.41 -9.54 -7.32
C SER A 463 12.48 -10.58 -7.71
N ASN A 464 12.06 -11.80 -8.05
CA ASN A 464 12.94 -12.89 -8.51
C ASN A 464 13.16 -12.85 -10.04
N GLY A 465 12.44 -11.99 -10.74
CA GLY A 465 12.57 -11.74 -12.16
C GLY A 465 13.35 -10.46 -12.48
N ALA A 466 13.37 -10.16 -13.77
CA ALA A 466 13.86 -8.90 -14.33
C ALA A 466 13.24 -8.65 -15.72
N VAL A 467 13.17 -7.39 -16.14
CA VAL A 467 12.71 -7.04 -17.49
C VAL A 467 13.80 -7.41 -18.50
N THR A 468 13.40 -8.12 -19.55
CA THR A 468 14.29 -8.70 -20.57
C THR A 468 13.94 -8.26 -22.00
N HIS A 469 12.87 -7.48 -22.15
CA HIS A 469 12.42 -6.87 -23.39
C HIS A 469 11.56 -5.65 -23.05
N PHE A 470 11.78 -4.53 -23.74
CA PHE A 470 11.00 -3.32 -23.56
C PHE A 470 10.88 -2.58 -24.90
N GLN A 471 9.67 -2.21 -25.29
CA GLN A 471 9.41 -1.41 -26.49
C GLN A 471 8.14 -0.56 -26.36
N ALA A 472 8.08 0.53 -27.13
CA ALA A 472 6.88 1.31 -27.36
C ALA A 472 6.51 1.30 -28.85
N GLU A 473 5.23 1.30 -29.14
CA GLU A 473 4.65 1.38 -30.47
C GLU A 473 3.71 2.59 -30.54
N ILE A 474 4.05 3.55 -31.40
CA ILE A 474 3.32 4.82 -31.58
C ILE A 474 3.13 5.03 -33.08
N GLU A 475 1.88 5.22 -33.53
CA GLU A 475 1.53 5.37 -34.97
C GLU A 475 2.12 4.27 -35.88
N GLY A 476 2.27 3.05 -35.35
CA GLY A 476 2.89 1.92 -36.06
C GLY A 476 4.43 1.96 -36.14
N ARG A 477 5.09 3.03 -35.66
CA ARG A 477 6.55 3.05 -35.43
C ARG A 477 6.86 2.27 -34.14
N VAL A 478 7.70 1.24 -34.21
CA VAL A 478 8.11 0.43 -33.05
C VAL A 478 9.52 0.81 -32.60
N VAL A 479 9.64 1.46 -31.43
CA VAL A 479 10.91 1.77 -30.79
C VAL A 479 11.24 0.67 -29.77
N LYS A 480 12.33 -0.07 -30.00
CA LYS A 480 12.81 -1.09 -29.07
C LYS A 480 13.92 -0.53 -28.19
N GLY A 481 13.80 -0.71 -26.88
CA GLY A 481 14.84 -0.37 -25.93
C GLY A 481 16.04 -1.31 -26.05
N ILE A 482 17.24 -0.74 -26.06
CA ILE A 482 18.51 -1.46 -25.98
C ILE A 482 19.09 -1.25 -24.57
N VAL A 483 19.50 -2.33 -23.92
CA VAL A 483 20.10 -2.28 -22.58
C VAL A 483 21.51 -1.70 -22.66
N LYS A 484 21.73 -0.60 -21.94
CA LYS A 484 23.02 0.09 -21.79
C LYS A 484 23.35 0.26 -20.30
N ALA A 485 24.58 0.67 -20.00
CA ALA A 485 25.00 1.01 -18.64
C ALA A 485 24.39 2.35 -18.19
N LYS A 486 23.87 2.41 -16.96
CA LYS A 486 23.29 3.62 -16.37
C LYS A 486 24.37 4.66 -16.05
N GLY A 487 24.12 5.92 -16.44
CA GLY A 487 25.06 7.05 -16.29
C GLY A 487 25.44 7.36 -14.84
N LYS A 488 26.54 8.11 -14.64
CA LYS A 488 27.06 8.39 -13.28
C LYS A 488 26.45 9.62 -12.59
N GLU A 489 25.87 10.58 -13.31
CA GLU A 489 25.28 11.79 -12.70
C GLU A 489 24.07 12.38 -13.46
N GLU A 490 23.50 11.63 -14.42
CA GLU A 490 22.40 12.09 -15.28
C GLU A 490 21.03 11.57 -14.81
N ASN A 491 20.05 12.47 -14.64
CA ASN A 491 18.65 12.11 -14.80
C ASN A 491 18.49 11.59 -16.25
N THR A 492 18.29 10.29 -16.45
CA THR A 492 18.02 9.70 -17.78
C THR A 492 16.56 9.97 -18.19
N GLN A 493 16.19 11.25 -18.16
CA GLN A 493 14.93 11.83 -18.61
C GLN A 493 14.97 11.94 -20.15
N CYS A 494 13.86 11.65 -20.84
CA CYS A 494 13.84 11.77 -22.30
C CYS A 494 14.16 13.21 -22.73
N SER A 495 15.24 13.38 -23.51
CA SER A 495 15.87 14.68 -23.80
C SER A 495 15.80 15.12 -25.26
N SER A 496 15.21 14.30 -26.14
CA SER A 496 15.09 14.60 -27.57
C SER A 496 14.26 15.85 -27.85
N THR A 497 14.93 16.89 -28.38
CA THR A 497 14.34 18.18 -28.73
C THR A 497 13.73 18.25 -30.14
N LYS A 498 13.72 17.14 -30.90
CA LYS A 498 13.15 17.05 -32.26
C LYS A 498 11.72 16.49 -32.25
N ASP A 499 10.79 17.10 -32.99
CA ASP A 499 9.35 16.73 -33.04
C ASP A 499 9.03 15.32 -33.61
N ASP A 500 10.02 14.61 -34.14
CA ASP A 500 9.91 13.28 -34.77
C ASP A 500 10.65 12.15 -34.02
N GLU A 501 11.46 12.47 -33.00
CA GLU A 501 12.39 11.53 -32.36
C GLU A 501 11.82 10.99 -31.04
N ILE A 502 11.12 9.85 -31.13
CA ILE A 502 10.52 9.16 -29.99
C ILE A 502 11.63 8.54 -29.12
N ASP A 503 11.93 9.21 -28.01
CA ASP A 503 12.81 8.65 -26.99
C ASP A 503 12.04 7.79 -25.98
N LEU A 504 12.74 6.80 -25.43
CA LEU A 504 12.17 5.69 -24.66
C LEU A 504 13.20 5.19 -23.65
N VAL A 505 12.89 5.31 -22.36
CA VAL A 505 13.76 4.87 -21.26
C VAL A 505 13.00 3.92 -20.34
N GLY A 506 13.63 2.81 -19.96
CA GLY A 506 13.08 1.84 -19.02
C GLY A 506 14.14 1.41 -18.01
N GLU A 507 13.87 1.56 -16.72
CA GLU A 507 14.84 1.37 -15.64
C GLU A 507 14.28 0.48 -14.54
N GLU A 508 15.14 -0.27 -13.88
CA GLU A 508 14.79 -0.84 -12.58
C GLU A 508 14.92 0.25 -11.51
N GLU A 509 13.84 0.53 -10.78
CA GLU A 509 13.87 1.42 -9.60
C GLU A 509 14.10 0.57 -8.34
N THR A 510 13.54 -0.63 -8.31
CA THR A 510 13.84 -1.74 -7.38
C THR A 510 13.56 -3.09 -8.09
N PRO A 511 14.05 -4.23 -7.57
CA PRO A 511 13.79 -5.55 -8.17
C PRO A 511 12.31 -5.88 -8.46
N ASP A 512 11.39 -5.32 -7.68
CA ASP A 512 9.93 -5.49 -7.80
C ASP A 512 9.20 -4.34 -8.55
N ILE A 513 9.89 -3.25 -8.95
CA ILE A 513 9.27 -2.15 -9.70
C ILE A 513 10.17 -1.67 -10.85
N PHE A 514 9.65 -1.82 -12.07
CA PHE A 514 10.23 -1.30 -13.31
C PHE A 514 9.60 0.04 -13.68
N LYS A 515 10.42 1.08 -13.80
CA LYS A 515 10.03 2.43 -14.17
C LYS A 515 10.14 2.62 -15.67
N VAL A 516 9.11 3.18 -16.27
CA VAL A 516 9.06 3.54 -17.70
C VAL A 516 8.97 5.05 -17.83
N SER A 517 9.77 5.61 -18.73
CA SER A 517 9.64 6.98 -19.22
C SER A 517 9.52 6.95 -20.74
N ILE A 518 8.47 7.58 -21.27
CA ILE A 518 8.23 7.76 -22.69
C ILE A 518 8.40 9.25 -23.00
N GLY A 519 8.95 9.56 -24.17
CA GLY A 519 9.09 10.92 -24.67
C GLY A 519 7.74 11.61 -24.97
N ARG A 520 7.77 12.53 -25.92
CA ARG A 520 6.69 13.47 -26.19
C ARG A 520 5.50 12.79 -26.90
N LEU A 521 4.42 12.54 -26.16
CA LEU A 521 3.16 11.97 -26.67
C LEU A 521 2.21 13.11 -27.07
N LYS A 522 1.80 13.16 -28.34
CA LYS A 522 0.99 14.25 -28.94
C LYS A 522 -0.50 14.16 -28.53
N PRO A 523 -1.31 15.24 -28.65
CA PRO A 523 -2.75 15.19 -28.38
C PRO A 523 -3.47 14.12 -29.19
N GLY A 524 -4.36 13.36 -28.55
CA GLY A 524 -5.09 12.24 -29.17
C GLY A 524 -4.22 11.03 -29.56
N GLN A 525 -2.91 11.07 -29.30
CA GLN A 525 -1.97 10.04 -29.74
C GLN A 525 -2.00 8.83 -28.79
N GLU A 526 -2.04 7.63 -29.38
CA GLU A 526 -2.03 6.36 -28.66
C GLU A 526 -0.61 5.78 -28.63
N VAL A 527 -0.22 5.25 -27.46
CA VAL A 527 1.02 4.49 -27.26
C VAL A 527 0.70 3.11 -26.71
N LYS A 528 1.21 2.10 -27.40
CA LYS A 528 1.15 0.69 -26.99
C LYS A 528 2.51 0.28 -26.46
N VAL A 529 2.60 0.07 -25.16
CA VAL A 529 3.84 -0.30 -24.47
C VAL A 529 3.87 -1.81 -24.28
N VAL A 530 5.02 -2.44 -24.54
CA VAL A 530 5.21 -3.88 -24.35
C VAL A 530 6.42 -4.12 -23.45
N VAL A 531 6.16 -4.69 -22.27
CA VAL A 531 7.16 -5.11 -21.28
C VAL A 531 7.21 -6.64 -21.30
N GLY A 532 8.41 -7.22 -21.45
CA GLY A 532 8.63 -8.66 -21.40
C GLY A 532 9.65 -9.02 -20.33
N TYR A 533 9.26 -9.85 -19.37
CA TYR A 533 10.12 -10.26 -18.25
C TYR A 533 10.18 -11.79 -18.12
N VAL A 534 11.20 -12.27 -17.41
CA VAL A 534 11.35 -13.68 -17.04
C VAL A 534 11.38 -13.75 -15.51
N THR A 535 10.65 -14.72 -14.93
CA THR A 535 10.68 -15.03 -13.50
C THR A 535 10.54 -16.54 -13.26
N GLU A 536 10.72 -16.96 -12.02
CA GLU A 536 10.38 -18.31 -11.55
C GLU A 536 8.95 -18.36 -10.98
N ALA A 537 8.31 -19.52 -11.05
CA ALA A 537 7.08 -19.82 -10.32
C ALA A 537 7.41 -20.68 -9.10
N LYS A 538 6.82 -20.33 -7.96
CA LYS A 538 7.07 -21.00 -6.68
C LYS A 538 6.16 -22.23 -6.55
N ASN A 539 6.67 -23.32 -5.98
CA ASN A 539 5.94 -24.57 -5.78
C ASN A 539 5.50 -24.70 -4.32
N ASP A 540 4.25 -25.11 -4.13
CA ASP A 540 3.65 -25.33 -2.82
C ASP A 540 4.08 -26.70 -2.27
N ALA A 541 4.78 -26.70 -1.13
CA ALA A 541 5.40 -27.90 -0.54
C ALA A 541 4.41 -29.05 -0.38
N ASP A 542 3.31 -28.81 0.35
CA ASP A 542 2.35 -29.83 0.78
C ASP A 542 1.47 -30.35 -0.37
N THR A 543 1.13 -29.48 -1.33
CA THR A 543 0.17 -29.82 -2.39
C THR A 543 0.82 -30.12 -3.74
N HIS A 544 2.13 -29.87 -3.86
CA HIS A 544 2.92 -29.90 -5.10
C HIS A 544 2.32 -29.07 -6.24
N THR A 545 1.62 -27.97 -5.92
CA THR A 545 1.04 -27.07 -6.92
C THR A 545 2.01 -25.94 -7.28
N VAL A 546 2.25 -25.76 -8.58
CA VAL A 546 3.02 -24.60 -9.05
C VAL A 546 2.12 -23.36 -8.96
N ARG A 547 2.49 -22.42 -8.08
CA ARG A 547 1.91 -21.07 -7.95
C ARG A 547 2.63 -20.14 -8.92
N PHE A 548 2.05 -19.93 -10.10
CA PHE A 548 2.41 -18.78 -10.92
C PHE A 548 1.79 -17.52 -10.30
N PHE A 549 2.62 -16.51 -10.08
CA PHE A 549 2.25 -15.21 -9.52
C PHE A 549 2.53 -14.13 -10.57
N LEU A 550 1.61 -13.18 -10.66
CA LEU A 550 1.64 -12.08 -11.62
C LEU A 550 1.12 -10.84 -10.87
N PRO A 551 2.02 -9.95 -10.42
CA PRO A 551 1.59 -8.74 -9.75
C PRO A 551 0.97 -7.78 -10.76
N THR A 552 -0.12 -7.13 -10.36
CA THR A 552 -0.85 -6.15 -11.17
C THR A 552 -1.09 -4.84 -10.43
N ALA A 553 -0.86 -4.81 -9.12
CA ALA A 553 -0.95 -3.61 -8.28
C ALA A 553 0.43 -3.14 -7.77
N ILE A 554 0.49 -1.91 -7.25
CA ILE A 554 1.66 -1.34 -6.55
C ILE A 554 1.18 -0.69 -5.25
N THR A 555 1.79 -1.04 -4.13
CA THR A 555 1.64 -0.28 -2.88
C THR A 555 2.44 1.02 -2.95
N PRO A 556 1.85 2.19 -2.61
CA PRO A 556 2.58 3.45 -2.48
C PRO A 556 3.69 3.33 -1.42
N ARG A 557 4.94 3.15 -1.86
CA ARG A 557 6.07 2.97 -0.93
C ARG A 557 6.44 4.29 -0.27
N CYS A 558 6.23 4.34 1.04
CA CYS A 558 6.56 5.39 2.02
C CYS A 558 7.03 6.71 1.39
N LEU A 559 6.07 7.60 1.09
CA LEU A 559 6.35 8.97 0.67
C LEU A 559 7.20 9.66 1.74
N PRO A 560 8.40 10.19 1.40
CA PRO A 560 9.22 10.94 2.35
C PRO A 560 8.59 12.32 2.63
N THR A 561 7.59 12.36 3.51
CA THR A 561 6.94 13.59 3.98
C THR A 561 7.95 14.47 4.72
N ALA A 562 8.55 15.40 3.97
CA ALA A 562 9.39 16.51 4.43
C ALA A 562 10.39 16.18 5.57
N LYS A 563 11.30 15.22 5.33
CA LYS A 563 12.50 14.97 6.16
C LYS A 563 12.26 14.61 7.63
N ILE A 564 11.32 13.70 7.94
CA ILE A 564 11.38 12.96 9.21
C ILE A 564 12.74 12.21 9.29
N PRO A 565 13.52 12.34 10.37
CA PRO A 565 14.90 11.83 10.42
C PRO A 565 14.96 10.34 10.79
N CYS A 566 14.57 9.47 9.86
CA CYS A 566 14.53 8.01 10.05
C CYS A 566 15.92 7.31 10.08
N CYS A 567 17.02 8.06 10.12
CA CYS A 567 18.37 7.50 10.22
C CYS A 567 19.27 8.40 11.07
N ASN A 568 19.69 7.90 12.24
CA ASN A 568 20.49 8.67 13.20
C ASN A 568 21.72 7.91 13.72
N SER A 569 22.42 7.20 12.83
CA SER A 569 23.82 6.81 13.04
C SER A 569 24.57 6.58 11.72
N PHE A 570 25.89 6.84 11.75
CA PHE A 570 26.87 6.75 10.66
C PHE A 570 26.67 7.61 9.39
N SER A 571 27.72 8.37 9.09
CA SER A 571 27.71 9.40 8.04
C SER A 571 28.31 8.91 6.71
N GLN A 572 27.46 8.68 5.71
CA GLN A 572 27.83 8.83 4.30
C GLN A 572 26.73 9.62 3.56
N ARG A 573 27.11 10.34 2.49
CA ARG A 573 26.19 11.20 1.72
C ARG A 573 25.51 10.41 0.60
N SER A 574 24.33 9.85 0.87
CA SER A 574 23.39 9.47 -0.20
C SER A 574 22.77 10.73 -0.81
N LYS A 575 23.28 11.19 -1.96
CA LYS A 575 22.52 12.08 -2.85
C LYS A 575 21.37 11.25 -3.43
N GLY A 576 20.13 11.75 -3.32
CA GLY A 576 18.95 11.12 -3.93
C GLY A 576 18.16 10.24 -2.96
N SER A 577 17.29 10.86 -2.16
CA SER A 577 16.09 10.19 -1.66
C SER A 577 15.08 10.18 -2.81
N ILE A 578 14.61 9.00 -3.19
CA ILE A 578 13.68 8.83 -4.31
C ILE A 578 12.30 9.28 -3.86
N ILE A 579 11.87 10.46 -4.34
CA ILE A 579 10.46 10.84 -4.30
C ILE A 579 9.79 10.04 -5.41
N MET A 580 9.01 9.02 -5.03
CA MET A 580 7.99 8.46 -5.91
C MET A 580 7.07 9.61 -6.33
N PRO A 581 6.87 9.87 -7.64
CA PRO A 581 5.86 10.81 -8.11
C PRO A 581 4.50 10.50 -7.48
N GLU A 582 3.69 11.53 -7.30
CA GLU A 582 2.35 11.46 -6.71
C GLU A 582 1.45 10.51 -7.54
N LEU A 583 1.45 9.23 -7.16
CA LEU A 583 0.71 8.15 -7.84
C LEU A 583 -0.78 8.38 -7.63
N GLN A 584 -1.42 9.05 -8.59
CA GLN A 584 -2.88 9.19 -8.62
C GLN A 584 -3.50 7.83 -8.98
N MET A 585 -3.90 7.11 -7.94
CA MET A 585 -4.67 5.88 -8.05
C MET A 585 -6.15 6.25 -8.12
N THR A 586 -6.91 5.55 -8.97
CA THR A 586 -8.34 5.81 -9.18
C THR A 586 -9.17 4.63 -8.70
N GLU A 587 -10.30 4.90 -8.04
CA GLU A 587 -11.24 3.86 -7.59
C GLU A 587 -11.84 3.06 -8.77
N GLU A 588 -12.00 3.67 -9.94
CA GLU A 588 -12.55 3.02 -11.13
C GLU A 588 -11.45 2.48 -12.07
N SER A 589 -11.28 1.16 -12.11
CA SER A 589 -10.41 0.47 -13.07
C SER A 589 -11.15 0.19 -14.39
N VAL A 590 -11.44 1.24 -15.17
CA VAL A 590 -12.22 1.15 -16.43
C VAL A 590 -11.49 0.38 -17.56
N ALA A 591 -10.25 -0.05 -17.34
CA ALA A 591 -9.40 -0.69 -18.34
C ALA A 591 -9.68 -2.21 -18.45
N PRO A 592 -10.03 -2.75 -19.62
CA PRO A 592 -10.26 -4.19 -19.80
C PRO A 592 -8.96 -4.99 -19.65
N LEU A 593 -8.91 -5.88 -18.64
CA LEU A 593 -7.87 -6.88 -18.46
C LEU A 593 -8.16 -8.16 -19.27
N SER A 594 -7.13 -8.65 -19.97
CA SER A 594 -7.13 -9.94 -20.67
C SER A 594 -5.86 -10.73 -20.33
N ILE A 595 -5.97 -11.76 -19.48
CA ILE A 595 -4.87 -12.68 -19.14
C ILE A 595 -5.01 -14.00 -19.91
N LYS A 596 -3.87 -14.51 -20.40
CA LYS A 596 -3.72 -15.83 -21.03
C LYS A 596 -2.41 -16.49 -20.60
N VAL A 597 -2.51 -17.58 -19.84
CA VAL A 597 -1.36 -18.38 -19.39
C VAL A 597 -1.31 -19.69 -20.15
N ILE A 598 -0.16 -20.01 -20.72
CA ILE A 598 0.12 -21.28 -21.40
C ILE A 598 1.03 -22.11 -20.50
N ALA A 599 0.45 -23.06 -19.77
CA ALA A 599 1.17 -23.97 -18.89
C ALA A 599 1.62 -25.22 -19.65
N SER A 600 2.93 -25.52 -19.61
CA SER A 600 3.54 -26.71 -20.22
C SER A 600 4.42 -27.44 -19.20
N MET A 601 4.12 -28.70 -18.92
CA MET A 601 4.80 -29.49 -17.88
C MET A 601 5.02 -30.94 -18.32
N GLN A 602 6.15 -31.54 -17.95
CA GLN A 602 6.39 -32.98 -18.08
C GLN A 602 5.67 -33.75 -16.95
N GLY A 603 4.76 -34.64 -17.35
CA GLY A 603 3.74 -35.24 -16.50
C GLY A 603 2.37 -34.61 -16.75
N LYS A 604 1.30 -35.38 -16.54
CA LYS A 604 -0.08 -34.90 -16.74
C LYS A 604 -0.42 -33.76 -15.78
N ILE A 605 -1.21 -32.80 -16.27
CA ILE A 605 -1.79 -31.72 -15.47
C ILE A 605 -3.17 -32.20 -14.99
N LYS A 606 -3.34 -32.31 -13.67
CA LYS A 606 -4.57 -32.78 -12.99
C LYS A 606 -5.61 -31.68 -12.91
N SER A 607 -5.20 -30.45 -12.60
CA SER A 607 -6.07 -29.28 -12.59
C SER A 607 -5.29 -27.98 -12.77
N VAL A 608 -5.99 -26.92 -13.16
CA VAL A 608 -5.50 -25.54 -13.24
C VAL A 608 -6.58 -24.65 -12.65
N GLU A 609 -6.26 -23.89 -11.61
CA GLU A 609 -7.21 -23.19 -10.74
C GLU A 609 -6.65 -21.80 -10.39
N SER A 610 -7.51 -20.80 -10.14
CA SER A 610 -7.08 -19.49 -9.63
C SER A 610 -7.91 -19.13 -8.40
N PRO A 611 -7.28 -18.77 -7.26
CA PRO A 611 -8.00 -18.25 -6.10
C PRO A 611 -8.35 -16.76 -6.23
N SER A 612 -7.75 -16.06 -7.20
CA SER A 612 -7.84 -14.61 -7.35
C SER A 612 -8.87 -14.16 -8.39
N HIS A 613 -9.02 -14.92 -9.47
CA HIS A 613 -9.77 -14.53 -10.67
C HIS A 613 -10.53 -15.75 -11.21
N LYS A 614 -11.71 -15.53 -11.82
CA LYS A 614 -12.42 -16.62 -12.53
C LYS A 614 -11.73 -16.92 -13.86
N ILE A 615 -11.55 -18.20 -14.17
CA ILE A 615 -10.82 -18.66 -15.36
C ILE A 615 -11.55 -19.78 -16.11
N VAL A 616 -11.35 -19.80 -17.43
CA VAL A 616 -11.67 -20.92 -18.32
C VAL A 616 -10.37 -21.64 -18.66
N VAL A 617 -10.38 -22.97 -18.61
CA VAL A 617 -9.20 -23.82 -18.84
C VAL A 617 -9.41 -24.75 -20.03
N GLU A 618 -8.55 -24.62 -21.03
CA GLU A 618 -8.44 -25.57 -22.14
C GLU A 618 -7.28 -26.55 -21.91
N HIS A 619 -7.57 -27.75 -21.42
CA HIS A 619 -6.61 -28.85 -21.44
C HIS A 619 -6.38 -29.31 -22.88
N LYS A 620 -5.16 -29.16 -23.41
CA LYS A 620 -4.78 -29.57 -24.77
C LYS A 620 -4.16 -30.97 -24.85
N GLY A 621 -3.96 -31.63 -23.71
CA GLY A 621 -3.37 -32.97 -23.62
C GLY A 621 -1.86 -32.95 -23.83
N GLU A 622 -1.33 -34.06 -24.35
CA GLU A 622 0.10 -34.25 -24.61
C GLU A 622 0.58 -33.46 -25.85
N ILE A 623 1.78 -32.90 -25.76
CA ILE A 623 2.42 -32.16 -26.84
C ILE A 623 2.98 -33.17 -27.85
N LEU A 624 2.32 -33.31 -29.01
CA LEU A 624 2.70 -34.26 -30.08
C LEU A 624 4.16 -34.17 -30.56
N GLN A 625 4.82 -33.02 -30.36
CA GLN A 625 6.21 -32.76 -30.73
C GLN A 625 7.21 -33.01 -29.57
N LYS A 626 6.72 -33.28 -28.35
CA LYS A 626 7.52 -33.44 -27.14
C LYS A 626 6.85 -34.42 -26.16
N PRO A 627 7.08 -35.74 -26.33
CA PRO A 627 6.45 -36.78 -25.50
C PRO A 627 6.66 -36.56 -23.99
N MET A 628 5.72 -37.07 -23.20
CA MET A 628 5.56 -36.85 -21.76
C MET A 628 5.23 -35.41 -21.32
N TRP A 629 5.28 -34.41 -22.20
CA TRP A 629 4.87 -33.04 -21.87
C TRP A 629 3.40 -32.79 -22.16
N TYR A 630 2.70 -32.20 -21.20
CA TYR A 630 1.28 -31.86 -21.27
C TYR A 630 1.08 -30.34 -21.26
N LYS A 631 0.04 -29.89 -21.95
CA LYS A 631 -0.27 -28.47 -22.16
C LYS A 631 -1.68 -28.14 -21.71
N SER A 632 -1.81 -27.07 -20.93
CA SER A 632 -3.09 -26.44 -20.61
C SER A 632 -3.00 -24.94 -20.91
N ILE A 633 -4.13 -24.33 -21.29
CA ILE A 633 -4.24 -22.89 -21.49
C ILE A 633 -5.30 -22.36 -20.54
N ALA A 634 -4.96 -21.40 -19.70
CA ALA A 634 -5.91 -20.69 -18.85
C ALA A 634 -6.13 -19.27 -19.39
N THR A 635 -7.38 -18.84 -19.44
CA THR A 635 -7.81 -17.47 -19.77
C THR A 635 -8.85 -17.02 -18.77
N LEU A 636 -9.06 -15.70 -18.62
CA LEU A 636 -10.12 -15.18 -17.75
C LEU A 636 -11.52 -15.63 -18.22
N GLU A 637 -12.46 -15.75 -17.28
CA GLU A 637 -13.88 -15.96 -17.59
C GLU A 637 -14.54 -14.62 -17.95
N GLY A 638 -14.77 -14.41 -19.24
CA GLY A 638 -15.29 -13.15 -19.79
C GLY A 638 -14.30 -12.47 -20.74
N LEU A 639 -14.62 -11.25 -21.17
CA LEU A 639 -13.73 -10.43 -22.02
C LEU A 639 -12.93 -9.37 -21.23
N THR A 640 -13.36 -9.07 -20.01
CA THR A 640 -12.91 -7.92 -19.21
C THR A 640 -13.07 -8.23 -17.73
N THR A 641 -12.00 -8.12 -16.95
CA THR A 641 -12.08 -7.97 -15.48
C THR A 641 -11.41 -6.67 -15.07
N GLU A 642 -11.70 -6.19 -13.86
CA GLU A 642 -10.93 -5.13 -13.20
C GLU A 642 -9.52 -5.65 -12.84
N MET A 643 -8.61 -4.72 -12.54
CA MET A 643 -7.23 -4.99 -12.11
C MET A 643 -7.02 -4.71 -10.61
N ASP A 644 -7.99 -5.07 -9.77
CA ASP A 644 -8.07 -4.66 -8.36
C ASP A 644 -7.18 -5.45 -7.38
N ARG A 645 -6.61 -6.58 -7.84
CA ARG A 645 -5.78 -7.52 -7.07
C ARG A 645 -4.84 -8.30 -7.98
N ASP A 646 -3.75 -8.82 -7.43
CA ASP A 646 -2.78 -9.63 -8.17
C ASP A 646 -3.36 -10.95 -8.70
N PHE A 647 -2.83 -11.42 -9.84
CA PHE A 647 -3.26 -12.66 -10.46
C PHE A 647 -2.42 -13.85 -9.97
N VAL A 648 -3.08 -14.83 -9.37
CA VAL A 648 -2.50 -16.08 -8.89
C VAL A 648 -3.07 -17.25 -9.69
N LEU A 649 -2.22 -18.17 -10.15
CA LEU A 649 -2.65 -19.41 -10.82
C LEU A 649 -1.94 -20.61 -10.20
N PHE A 650 -2.72 -21.56 -9.68
CA PHE A 650 -2.26 -22.86 -9.23
C PHE A 650 -2.37 -23.88 -10.37
N ILE A 651 -1.30 -24.63 -10.60
CA ILE A 651 -1.27 -25.72 -11.58
C ILE A 651 -0.86 -26.99 -10.84
N LYS A 652 -1.78 -27.96 -10.80
CA LYS A 652 -1.57 -29.22 -10.08
C LYS A 652 -1.18 -30.33 -11.06
N PRO A 653 0.00 -30.94 -10.96
CA PRO A 653 0.34 -32.16 -11.70
C PRO A 653 -0.40 -33.38 -11.11
N GLU A 654 -0.51 -34.46 -11.89
CA GLU A 654 -1.11 -35.73 -11.45
C GLU A 654 -0.16 -36.55 -10.55
N GLU A 655 1.15 -36.47 -10.82
CA GLU A 655 2.24 -36.99 -9.99
C GLU A 655 3.09 -35.85 -9.42
N SER A 656 3.76 -36.07 -8.28
CA SER A 656 4.73 -35.11 -7.75
C SER A 656 5.91 -34.89 -8.73
N ILE A 657 6.39 -33.65 -8.82
CA ILE A 657 7.47 -33.31 -9.77
C ILE A 657 8.80 -33.82 -9.22
N LYS A 658 9.20 -35.00 -9.71
CA LYS A 658 10.47 -35.66 -9.40
C LYS A 658 11.68 -34.78 -9.75
N ALA A 659 12.78 -34.95 -9.01
CA ALA A 659 14.04 -34.23 -9.24
C ALA A 659 14.53 -34.41 -10.69
N ARG A 660 14.75 -33.31 -11.41
CA ARG A 660 15.08 -33.29 -12.85
C ARG A 660 16.06 -32.16 -13.18
N LEU A 661 16.96 -32.43 -14.13
CA LEU A 661 17.66 -31.38 -14.87
C LEU A 661 16.83 -30.97 -16.08
N TYR A 662 16.76 -29.67 -16.36
CA TYR A 662 16.29 -29.11 -17.63
C TYR A 662 17.42 -28.32 -18.28
N ALA A 663 17.59 -28.47 -19.59
CA ALA A 663 18.65 -27.80 -20.33
C ALA A 663 18.06 -26.97 -21.47
N GLU A 664 18.76 -25.92 -21.88
CA GLU A 664 18.50 -25.24 -23.14
C GLU A 664 19.84 -24.89 -23.80
N THR A 665 19.87 -24.84 -25.14
CA THR A 665 21.07 -24.52 -25.92
C THR A 665 20.74 -23.44 -26.94
N LEU A 666 21.54 -22.37 -26.96
CA LEU A 666 21.38 -21.22 -27.85
C LEU A 666 22.16 -21.42 -29.17
N PRO A 667 21.80 -20.69 -30.25
CA PRO A 667 22.46 -20.82 -31.55
C PRO A 667 23.96 -20.44 -31.59
N ASN A 668 24.50 -19.86 -30.51
CA ASN A 668 25.92 -19.58 -30.34
C ASN A 668 26.71 -20.75 -29.70
N GLY A 669 26.04 -21.87 -29.38
CA GLY A 669 26.62 -23.04 -28.71
C GLY A 669 26.44 -23.04 -27.19
N SER A 670 26.22 -21.88 -26.56
CA SER A 670 26.10 -21.81 -25.10
C SER A 670 24.86 -22.55 -24.62
N SER A 671 25.01 -23.25 -23.50
CA SER A 671 23.96 -24.06 -22.88
C SER A 671 23.76 -23.65 -21.42
N ALA A 672 22.51 -23.53 -20.99
CA ALA A 672 22.15 -23.28 -19.60
C ALA A 672 21.36 -24.48 -19.06
N VAL A 673 21.71 -24.92 -17.85
CA VAL A 673 21.06 -26.05 -17.18
C VAL A 673 20.53 -25.61 -15.82
N MET A 674 19.25 -25.92 -15.61
CA MET A 674 18.53 -25.71 -14.36
C MET A 674 18.34 -27.07 -13.69
N SER A 675 18.92 -27.24 -12.51
CA SER A 675 18.54 -28.31 -11.60
C SER A 675 17.26 -27.90 -10.86
N TYR A 676 16.26 -28.77 -10.87
CA TYR A 676 15.01 -28.63 -10.12
C TYR A 676 14.80 -29.83 -9.22
N PHE A 677 14.52 -29.59 -7.94
CA PHE A 677 13.99 -30.60 -7.04
C PHE A 677 13.19 -29.97 -5.89
N VAL A 678 12.34 -30.77 -5.28
CA VAL A 678 11.81 -30.53 -3.93
C VAL A 678 12.43 -31.62 -3.05
N PRO A 679 13.15 -31.26 -1.97
CA PRO A 679 13.70 -32.24 -1.04
C PRO A 679 12.58 -32.86 -0.19
N SER A 680 12.84 -34.07 0.29
CA SER A 680 11.96 -34.83 1.17
C SER A 680 12.84 -35.58 2.17
N PHE A 681 13.21 -34.92 3.26
CA PHE A 681 14.05 -35.47 4.32
C PHE A 681 13.43 -35.25 5.71
N LYS A 682 13.76 -36.12 6.65
CA LYS A 682 13.45 -35.93 8.07
C LYS A 682 14.76 -35.73 8.81
N LEU A 683 14.90 -34.56 9.43
CA LEU A 683 15.99 -34.22 10.34
C LEU A 683 15.38 -33.97 11.72
N ASP A 684 16.13 -34.23 12.79
CA ASP A 684 15.65 -33.96 14.14
C ASP A 684 15.42 -32.46 14.39
N GLU A 685 14.33 -32.13 15.10
CA GLU A 685 13.99 -30.75 15.46
C GLU A 685 15.07 -30.12 16.35
N GLN A 686 15.58 -28.95 15.93
CA GLN A 686 16.52 -28.18 16.73
C GLN A 686 15.80 -27.39 17.82
N LYS A 687 16.38 -27.34 19.02
CA LYS A 687 15.91 -26.42 20.07
C LYS A 687 16.13 -24.97 19.60
N MET A 688 15.12 -24.12 19.78
CA MET A 688 15.14 -22.77 19.22
C MET A 688 14.70 -21.67 20.18
N GLU A 689 15.19 -20.47 19.91
CA GLU A 689 14.73 -19.20 20.46
C GLU A 689 13.98 -18.44 19.36
N LEU A 690 12.66 -18.23 19.49
CA LEU A 690 11.86 -17.49 18.50
C LEU A 690 11.63 -16.04 18.92
N ILE A 691 12.17 -15.10 18.17
CA ILE A 691 11.93 -13.67 18.35
C ILE A 691 11.00 -13.21 17.23
N ILE A 692 9.72 -13.01 17.57
CA ILE A 692 8.70 -12.55 16.62
C ILE A 692 8.72 -11.02 16.59
N VAL A 693 9.12 -10.45 15.46
CA VAL A 693 9.23 -9.01 15.22
C VAL A 693 8.00 -8.55 14.47
N VAL A 694 7.23 -7.63 15.05
CA VAL A 694 5.86 -7.31 14.66
C VAL A 694 5.75 -5.84 14.30
N ASP A 695 5.40 -5.56 13.06
CA ASP A 695 5.14 -4.21 12.58
C ASP A 695 3.85 -3.66 13.19
N ARG A 696 3.97 -2.44 13.75
CA ARG A 696 2.89 -1.67 14.37
C ARG A 696 2.88 -0.23 13.83
N SER A 697 3.42 -0.03 12.64
CA SER A 697 3.34 1.25 11.91
C SER A 697 1.93 1.54 11.41
N GLU A 698 1.69 2.78 10.97
CA GLU A 698 0.38 3.29 10.56
C GLU A 698 -0.23 2.53 9.35
N SER A 699 0.60 2.03 8.44
CA SER A 699 0.16 1.22 7.28
C SER A 699 -0.29 -0.20 7.66
N MET A 700 0.05 -0.65 8.88
CA MET A 700 -0.48 -1.88 9.46
C MET A 700 -1.89 -1.71 10.05
N SER A 701 -2.52 -0.54 9.95
CA SER A 701 -3.86 -0.28 10.50
C SER A 701 -4.98 -1.09 9.84
N GLY A 702 -6.17 -1.07 10.47
CA GLY A 702 -7.36 -1.78 9.98
C GLY A 702 -7.17 -3.30 9.89
N ARG A 703 -7.36 -3.87 8.69
CA ARG A 703 -7.32 -5.34 8.48
C ARG A 703 -5.93 -5.93 8.76
N ASN A 704 -4.85 -5.20 8.50
CA ASN A 704 -3.49 -5.72 8.61
C ASN A 704 -3.17 -6.10 10.07
N ILE A 705 -3.49 -5.25 11.05
CA ILE A 705 -3.25 -5.54 12.47
C ILE A 705 -4.14 -6.69 12.98
N GLU A 706 -5.36 -6.86 12.46
CA GLU A 706 -6.23 -7.99 12.81
C GLU A 706 -5.70 -9.32 12.24
N ILE A 707 -5.12 -9.31 11.04
CA ILE A 707 -4.37 -10.47 10.52
C ILE A 707 -3.17 -10.77 11.42
N VAL A 708 -2.37 -9.77 11.79
CA VAL A 708 -1.23 -9.91 12.71
C VAL A 708 -1.67 -10.53 14.05
N LYS A 709 -2.80 -10.12 14.62
CA LYS A 709 -3.36 -10.72 15.85
C LYS A 709 -3.70 -12.19 15.68
N LYS A 710 -4.29 -12.61 14.55
CA LYS A 710 -4.59 -14.03 14.25
C LYS A 710 -3.30 -14.84 14.10
N VAL A 711 -2.35 -14.33 13.32
CA VAL A 711 -1.02 -14.93 13.09
C VAL A 711 -0.27 -15.14 14.42
N LEU A 712 -0.20 -14.11 15.27
CA LEU A 712 0.53 -14.19 16.55
C LEU A 712 -0.07 -15.22 17.50
N LYS A 713 -1.40 -15.30 17.61
CA LYS A 713 -2.08 -16.32 18.43
C LYS A 713 -1.71 -17.73 17.96
N LEU A 714 -1.80 -17.97 16.65
CA LEU A 714 -1.50 -19.27 16.05
C LEU A 714 -0.03 -19.68 16.24
N LEU A 715 0.92 -18.76 16.01
CA LEU A 715 2.34 -18.98 16.29
C LEU A 715 2.58 -19.36 17.75
N LEU A 716 2.06 -18.56 18.69
CA LEU A 716 2.25 -18.75 20.12
C LEU A 716 1.66 -20.07 20.62
N GLN A 717 0.45 -20.44 20.18
CA GLN A 717 -0.18 -21.70 20.55
C GLN A 717 0.57 -22.93 19.99
N SER A 718 1.13 -22.80 18.78
CA SER A 718 1.85 -23.87 18.09
C SER A 718 3.32 -24.02 18.49
N LEU A 719 3.83 -23.20 19.43
CA LEU A 719 5.20 -23.32 19.94
C LEU A 719 5.45 -24.69 20.62
N PRO A 720 6.65 -25.28 20.46
CA PRO A 720 7.08 -26.43 21.25
C PRO A 720 7.11 -26.16 22.75
N ALA A 721 7.09 -27.24 23.54
CA ALA A 721 7.25 -27.16 24.99
C ALA A 721 8.66 -26.68 25.42
N ASP A 722 9.71 -27.09 24.71
CA ASP A 722 11.10 -26.77 25.06
C ASP A 722 11.73 -25.76 24.07
N CYS A 723 11.14 -24.57 24.00
CA CYS A 723 11.69 -23.43 23.28
C CYS A 723 11.74 -22.17 24.15
N TYR A 724 12.51 -21.18 23.71
CA TYR A 724 12.45 -19.81 24.22
C TYR A 724 11.75 -18.91 23.20
N PHE A 725 11.10 -17.84 23.65
CA PHE A 725 10.52 -16.86 22.73
C PHE A 725 10.44 -15.43 23.30
N ASN A 726 10.30 -14.46 22.40
CA ASN A 726 9.97 -13.06 22.70
C ASN A 726 9.10 -12.47 21.59
N VAL A 727 8.39 -11.38 21.87
CA VAL A 727 7.64 -10.61 20.86
C VAL A 727 8.12 -9.16 20.91
N VAL A 728 8.44 -8.59 19.75
CA VAL A 728 9.02 -7.24 19.62
C VAL A 728 8.14 -6.42 18.69
N GLY A 729 7.34 -5.51 19.23
CA GLY A 729 6.63 -4.52 18.42
C GLY A 729 7.58 -3.45 17.89
N PHE A 730 7.43 -2.99 16.65
CA PHE A 730 8.24 -1.89 16.11
C PHE A 730 7.43 -0.87 15.28
N GLY A 731 8.00 0.32 15.16
CA GLY A 731 7.52 1.45 14.37
C GLY A 731 8.57 2.55 14.35
N ASN A 732 8.23 3.81 14.71
CA ASN A 732 9.22 4.87 14.99
C ASN A 732 10.14 4.55 16.19
N HIS A 733 9.77 3.53 16.97
CA HIS A 733 10.49 3.01 18.12
C HIS A 733 10.12 1.53 18.29
N HIS A 734 10.84 0.77 19.12
CA HIS A 734 10.58 -0.66 19.32
C HIS A 734 10.39 -1.04 20.80
N HIS A 735 9.63 -2.12 21.02
CA HIS A 735 9.22 -2.58 22.34
C HIS A 735 9.30 -4.12 22.44
N PHE A 736 10.26 -4.60 23.23
CA PHE A 736 10.34 -6.00 23.64
C PHE A 736 9.32 -6.30 24.74
N MET A 737 8.42 -7.26 24.50
CA MET A 737 7.45 -7.75 25.48
C MET A 737 8.15 -8.28 26.74
N PHE A 738 9.20 -9.09 26.57
CA PHE A 738 10.09 -9.49 27.66
C PHE A 738 11.39 -8.66 27.60
N LYS A 739 11.49 -7.65 28.48
CA LYS A 739 12.62 -6.71 28.58
C LYS A 739 13.95 -7.30 29.11
N GLY A 740 13.99 -8.61 29.35
CA GLY A 740 15.15 -9.33 29.91
C GLY A 740 15.65 -10.43 28.99
N GLY A 741 15.50 -10.25 27.67
CA GLY A 741 15.64 -11.31 26.68
C GLY A 741 14.45 -12.27 26.64
N SER A 742 14.55 -13.26 25.77
CA SER A 742 13.52 -14.30 25.55
C SER A 742 13.26 -15.15 26.79
N LYS A 743 12.02 -15.61 26.98
CA LYS A 743 11.63 -16.51 28.08
C LYS A 743 11.28 -17.90 27.57
N ARG A 744 11.48 -18.93 28.40
CA ARG A 744 11.04 -20.30 28.10
C ARG A 744 9.51 -20.37 27.96
N CYS A 745 9.02 -21.16 27.02
CA CYS A 745 7.61 -21.50 26.89
C CYS A 745 7.09 -22.16 28.19
N ASN A 746 5.98 -21.65 28.73
CA ASN A 746 5.21 -22.23 29.83
C ASN A 746 3.82 -21.57 29.88
N ASP A 747 2.88 -22.11 30.67
CA ASP A 747 1.48 -21.66 30.66
C ASP A 747 1.33 -20.17 31.03
N GLN A 748 2.19 -19.63 31.91
CA GLN A 748 2.15 -18.21 32.27
C GLN A 748 2.74 -17.33 31.16
N THR A 749 3.91 -17.65 30.61
CA THR A 749 4.53 -16.83 29.55
C THR A 749 3.72 -16.86 28.26
N LEU A 750 3.10 -18.01 27.93
CA LEU A 750 2.18 -18.16 26.82
C LEU A 750 0.89 -17.34 27.03
N LYS A 751 0.30 -17.38 28.23
CA LYS A 751 -0.89 -16.57 28.57
C LYS A 751 -0.59 -15.06 28.54
N ASP A 752 0.57 -14.64 29.05
CA ASP A 752 1.04 -13.26 28.95
C ASP A 752 1.17 -12.82 27.49
N ALA A 753 1.69 -13.70 26.62
CA ALA A 753 1.91 -13.39 25.20
C ALA A 753 0.62 -13.34 24.39
N ILE A 754 -0.34 -14.23 24.66
CA ILE A 754 -1.69 -14.17 24.05
C ILE A 754 -2.42 -12.88 24.51
N ASN A 755 -2.26 -12.49 25.78
CA ASN A 755 -2.78 -11.22 26.30
C ASN A 755 -2.10 -9.99 25.68
N TYR A 756 -0.81 -10.06 25.38
CA TYR A 756 -0.10 -9.02 24.63
C TYR A 756 -0.60 -8.94 23.18
N ALA A 757 -0.69 -10.08 22.48
CA ALA A 757 -1.19 -10.15 21.11
C ALA A 757 -2.62 -9.57 20.98
N ASN A 758 -3.53 -9.87 21.93
CA ASN A 758 -4.87 -9.27 21.98
C ASN A 758 -4.87 -7.73 22.04
N LYS A 759 -3.81 -7.11 22.59
CA LYS A 759 -3.71 -5.66 22.84
C LYS A 759 -2.86 -4.90 21.81
N ILE A 760 -2.28 -5.57 20.83
CA ILE A 760 -1.49 -4.89 19.78
C ILE A 760 -2.38 -3.99 18.92
N GLN A 761 -1.89 -2.80 18.62
CA GLN A 761 -2.49 -1.84 17.68
C GLN A 761 -1.40 -1.25 16.77
N SER A 762 -1.82 -0.57 15.69
CA SER A 762 -0.96 0.17 14.75
C SER A 762 -0.64 1.58 15.28
N ASP A 763 -0.02 1.65 16.46
CA ASP A 763 0.15 2.84 17.30
C ASP A 763 1.61 3.33 17.38
N MET A 764 2.55 2.69 16.67
CA MET A 764 3.99 2.97 16.82
C MET A 764 4.55 3.95 15.78
N GLY A 765 3.74 4.43 14.82
CA GLY A 765 4.07 5.52 13.88
C GLY A 765 4.60 5.06 12.52
N GLY A 766 5.77 5.56 12.10
CA GLY A 766 6.49 5.09 10.90
C GLY A 766 7.16 3.73 11.13
N THR A 767 8.10 3.33 10.27
CA THR A 767 8.52 1.92 10.12
C THR A 767 10.04 1.73 10.18
N GLU A 768 10.63 1.71 11.39
CA GLU A 768 12.07 1.52 11.64
C GLU A 768 12.38 0.10 12.13
N LEU A 769 13.08 -0.68 11.29
CA LEU A 769 13.42 -2.09 11.52
C LEU A 769 14.92 -2.34 11.80
N VAL A 770 15.77 -1.32 11.67
CA VAL A 770 17.23 -1.43 11.90
C VAL A 770 17.53 -1.50 13.41
N ALA A 771 16.94 -0.61 14.21
CA ALA A 771 17.12 -0.56 15.67
C ALA A 771 16.67 -1.83 16.41
N PRO A 772 15.47 -2.41 16.16
CA PRO A 772 15.09 -3.69 16.77
C PRO A 772 16.03 -4.84 16.37
N LEU A 773 16.39 -4.95 15.09
CA LEU A 773 17.32 -5.98 14.63
C LEU A 773 18.72 -5.85 15.24
N GLN A 774 19.24 -4.63 15.37
CA GLN A 774 20.52 -4.40 16.06
C GLN A 774 20.48 -4.86 17.53
N ASN A 775 19.39 -4.59 18.27
CA ASN A 775 19.25 -5.13 19.62
C ASN A 775 19.22 -6.67 19.63
N ILE A 776 18.41 -7.28 18.75
CA ILE A 776 18.28 -8.74 18.63
C ILE A 776 19.61 -9.44 18.32
N TYR A 777 20.47 -8.82 17.50
CA TYR A 777 21.79 -9.36 17.17
C TYR A 777 22.87 -9.06 18.23
N ASN A 778 22.67 -8.04 19.06
CA ASN A 778 23.57 -7.71 20.18
C ASN A 778 23.26 -8.50 21.48
N GLU A 779 22.05 -9.05 21.64
CA GLU A 779 21.73 -9.96 22.75
C GLU A 779 22.47 -11.30 22.61
N SER A 780 23.04 -11.81 23.71
CA SER A 780 23.73 -13.12 23.71
C SER A 780 22.77 -14.26 23.35
N MET A 781 23.22 -15.21 22.52
CA MET A 781 22.47 -16.44 22.22
C MET A 781 22.28 -17.30 23.47
N ILE A 782 21.12 -17.94 23.59
CA ILE A 782 20.82 -18.88 24.68
C ILE A 782 21.50 -20.21 24.39
N SER A 783 22.39 -20.66 25.30
CA SER A 783 23.22 -21.85 25.07
C SER A 783 22.37 -23.10 24.80
N GLY A 784 22.61 -23.75 23.65
CA GLY A 784 21.86 -24.92 23.20
C GLY A 784 20.54 -24.63 22.47
N TYR A 785 20.22 -23.36 22.18
CA TYR A 785 19.04 -22.96 21.41
C TYR A 785 19.46 -22.09 20.21
N PHE A 786 19.05 -22.45 19.00
CA PHE A 786 19.36 -21.69 17.79
C PHE A 786 18.35 -20.55 17.58
N ARG A 787 18.84 -19.34 17.28
CA ARG A 787 18.00 -18.13 17.18
C ARG A 787 17.25 -18.08 15.85
N GLN A 788 15.94 -17.89 15.94
CA GLN A 788 15.00 -17.74 14.85
C GLN A 788 14.34 -16.35 14.99
N VAL A 789 14.46 -15.50 13.99
CA VAL A 789 13.81 -14.19 13.93
C VAL A 789 12.71 -14.25 12.88
N LEU A 790 11.46 -13.98 13.25
CA LEU A 790 10.32 -14.00 12.32
C LEU A 790 9.72 -12.61 12.25
N ILE A 791 9.89 -11.92 11.11
CA ILE A 791 9.40 -10.55 10.89
C ILE A 791 8.03 -10.60 10.19
N ILE A 792 7.05 -9.91 10.77
CA ILE A 792 5.69 -9.77 10.24
C ILE A 792 5.45 -8.29 9.94
N SER A 793 5.26 -7.92 8.67
CA SER A 793 5.22 -6.53 8.19
C SER A 793 4.57 -6.45 6.79
N ASP A 794 4.10 -5.27 6.38
CA ASP A 794 3.77 -4.96 4.99
C ASP A 794 5.02 -4.57 4.17
N GLY A 795 6.12 -4.26 4.84
CA GLY A 795 7.40 -3.85 4.28
C GLY A 795 7.48 -2.39 3.81
N ALA A 796 6.72 -1.47 4.41
CA ALA A 796 6.71 -0.02 4.11
C ALA A 796 8.00 0.76 4.51
N VAL A 797 9.18 0.16 4.36
CA VAL A 797 10.47 0.70 4.85
C VAL A 797 11.29 1.38 3.73
N CYS A 798 11.89 2.53 4.03
CA CYS A 798 12.60 3.36 3.05
C CYS A 798 14.00 2.87 2.62
N ASP A 799 14.69 2.06 3.44
CA ASP A 799 16.05 1.57 3.15
C ASP A 799 16.16 0.06 3.32
N ALA A 800 15.72 -0.67 2.29
CA ALA A 800 15.82 -2.12 2.23
C ALA A 800 17.27 -2.62 2.21
N ASN A 801 18.17 -1.92 1.52
CA ASN A 801 19.55 -2.37 1.31
C ASN A 801 20.35 -2.42 2.62
N THR A 802 20.18 -1.41 3.49
CA THR A 802 20.82 -1.39 4.82
C THR A 802 20.31 -2.52 5.72
N ILE A 803 19.01 -2.83 5.68
CA ILE A 803 18.40 -3.91 6.48
C ILE A 803 18.83 -5.28 5.97
N ILE A 804 18.78 -5.49 4.65
CA ILE A 804 19.24 -6.72 3.98
C ILE A 804 20.72 -6.97 4.29
N GLY A 805 21.56 -5.92 4.24
CA GLY A 805 22.97 -5.98 4.65
C GLY A 805 23.16 -6.35 6.12
N LEU A 806 22.44 -5.69 7.04
CA LEU A 806 22.48 -5.98 8.49
C LEU A 806 22.10 -7.43 8.79
N VAL A 807 21.01 -7.92 8.20
CA VAL A 807 20.54 -9.30 8.38
C VAL A 807 21.58 -10.28 7.84
N ARG A 808 22.12 -10.05 6.64
CA ARG A 808 23.14 -10.92 6.02
C ARG A 808 24.42 -11.03 6.84
N MET A 809 24.87 -9.95 7.49
CA MET A 809 26.04 -10.03 8.39
C MET A 809 25.78 -10.95 9.59
N ASN A 810 24.55 -10.96 10.11
CA ASN A 810 24.19 -11.67 11.33
C ASN A 810 23.56 -13.06 11.09
N ALA A 811 23.45 -13.49 9.83
CA ALA A 811 22.94 -14.80 9.42
C ALA A 811 23.76 -16.02 9.90
N HIS A 812 24.82 -15.78 10.69
CA HIS A 812 25.67 -16.77 11.35
C HIS A 812 25.35 -16.94 12.85
N ILE A 813 24.60 -16.01 13.47
CA ILE A 813 24.10 -16.10 14.86
C ILE A 813 22.59 -16.31 14.95
N GLY A 814 21.92 -16.52 13.82
CA GLY A 814 20.50 -16.86 13.75
C GLY A 814 19.98 -16.89 12.32
N ARG A 815 18.78 -17.43 12.15
CA ARG A 815 18.02 -17.45 10.90
C ARG A 815 16.92 -16.39 10.94
N THR A 816 16.68 -15.69 9.83
CA THR A 816 15.61 -14.70 9.70
C THR A 816 14.60 -15.13 8.63
N LEU A 817 13.34 -15.23 9.03
CA LEU A 817 12.19 -15.55 8.19
C LEU A 817 11.25 -14.33 8.11
N THR A 818 10.45 -14.25 7.06
CA THR A 818 9.52 -13.13 6.85
C THR A 818 8.11 -13.59 6.48
N LEU A 819 7.12 -12.83 6.93
CA LEU A 819 5.71 -13.04 6.66
C LEU A 819 5.06 -11.72 6.26
N GLY A 820 4.91 -11.51 4.95
CA GLY A 820 4.25 -10.33 4.40
C GLY A 820 2.76 -10.33 4.67
N VAL A 821 2.22 -9.21 5.14
CA VAL A 821 0.79 -9.03 5.42
C VAL A 821 0.26 -7.85 4.63
N GLY A 822 -0.88 -8.02 3.95
CA GLY A 822 -1.56 -6.96 3.21
C GLY A 822 -1.82 -7.32 1.75
N SER A 823 -2.40 -6.38 0.99
CA SER A 823 -2.83 -6.61 -0.40
C SER A 823 -1.71 -6.56 -1.44
N ALA A 824 -0.60 -5.85 -1.18
CA ALA A 824 0.60 -5.86 -2.02
C ALA A 824 1.88 -5.49 -1.21
N PRO A 825 2.31 -6.33 -0.24
CA PRO A 825 3.48 -6.06 0.59
C PRO A 825 4.81 -6.04 -0.20
N SER A 826 5.83 -5.39 0.35
CA SER A 826 7.13 -5.15 -0.32
C SER A 826 7.95 -6.44 -0.51
N HIS A 827 7.75 -7.10 -1.66
CA HIS A 827 8.46 -8.32 -2.04
C HIS A 827 9.99 -8.14 -2.03
N HIS A 828 10.51 -7.03 -2.57
CA HIS A 828 11.96 -6.75 -2.55
C HIS A 828 12.55 -6.78 -1.13
N LEU A 829 11.89 -6.14 -0.17
CA LEU A 829 12.36 -6.09 1.22
C LEU A 829 12.23 -7.47 1.88
N LEU A 830 11.04 -8.06 1.85
CA LEU A 830 10.71 -9.23 2.67
C LEU A 830 11.37 -10.52 2.14
N GLU A 831 11.44 -10.70 0.82
CA GLU A 831 12.20 -11.81 0.24
C GLU A 831 13.71 -11.58 0.34
N GLY A 832 14.16 -10.33 0.20
CA GLY A 832 15.56 -9.92 0.40
C GLY A 832 16.07 -10.22 1.81
N ILE A 833 15.28 -9.90 2.84
CA ILE A 833 15.58 -10.21 4.25
C ILE A 833 15.66 -11.73 4.48
N ALA A 834 14.71 -12.51 3.96
CA ALA A 834 14.71 -13.97 4.12
C ALA A 834 15.94 -14.60 3.45
N LYS A 835 16.25 -14.23 2.21
CA LYS A 835 17.44 -14.70 1.47
C LYS A 835 18.75 -14.26 2.16
N ALA A 836 18.79 -13.04 2.69
CA ALA A 836 19.92 -12.55 3.47
C ALA A 836 20.13 -13.37 4.76
N GLY A 837 19.04 -13.68 5.46
CA GLY A 837 19.04 -14.31 6.78
C GLY A 837 18.93 -15.82 6.80
N ASN A 838 19.22 -16.53 5.70
CA ASN A 838 19.15 -17.99 5.60
C ASN A 838 17.77 -18.60 5.89
N GLY A 839 16.67 -17.86 5.73
CA GLY A 839 15.32 -18.30 6.01
C GLY A 839 14.38 -18.24 4.80
N THR A 840 13.08 -18.37 5.06
CA THR A 840 12.04 -18.34 4.03
C THR A 840 11.11 -17.12 4.15
N CYS A 841 10.42 -16.80 3.07
CA CYS A 841 9.41 -15.75 3.01
C CYS A 841 8.05 -16.35 2.63
N ALA A 842 6.97 -15.87 3.25
CA ALA A 842 5.59 -16.19 2.91
C ALA A 842 4.72 -14.93 2.90
N PHE A 843 3.54 -15.01 2.29
CA PHE A 843 2.65 -13.87 2.08
C PHE A 843 1.20 -14.20 2.40
N ILE A 844 0.56 -13.36 3.22
CA ILE A 844 -0.84 -13.45 3.61
C ILE A 844 -1.67 -12.44 2.81
N ASP A 845 -2.25 -12.97 1.73
CA ASP A 845 -3.15 -12.28 0.80
C ASP A 845 -4.63 -12.35 1.22
N SER A 846 -4.98 -13.29 2.10
CA SER A 846 -6.36 -13.62 2.44
C SER A 846 -6.48 -14.37 3.76
N ASP A 847 -7.61 -14.19 4.47
CA ASP A 847 -7.89 -14.88 5.74
C ASP A 847 -7.86 -16.41 5.62
N ALA A 848 -8.22 -16.94 4.45
CA ALA A 848 -8.16 -18.37 4.14
C ALA A 848 -6.72 -18.93 4.12
N ASN A 849 -5.71 -18.10 3.82
CA ASN A 849 -4.33 -18.54 3.70
C ASN A 849 -3.53 -18.44 5.02
N ILE A 850 -4.00 -17.64 5.99
CA ILE A 850 -3.31 -17.30 7.26
C ILE A 850 -2.69 -18.54 7.90
N HIS A 851 -3.50 -19.56 8.15
CA HIS A 851 -3.08 -20.76 8.88
C HIS A 851 -1.93 -21.47 8.20
N LYS A 852 -2.07 -21.72 6.90
CA LYS A 852 -1.08 -22.45 6.10
C LYS A 852 0.26 -21.71 6.06
N GLN A 853 0.24 -20.42 5.73
CA GLN A 853 1.46 -19.63 5.58
C GLN A 853 2.19 -19.46 6.92
N THR A 854 1.44 -19.22 7.99
CA THR A 854 1.98 -19.07 9.36
C THR A 854 2.65 -20.35 9.85
N LEU A 855 1.99 -21.50 9.69
CA LEU A 855 2.51 -22.79 10.17
C LEU A 855 3.65 -23.32 9.30
N ALA A 856 3.65 -23.05 7.98
CA ALA A 856 4.79 -23.32 7.12
C ALA A 856 6.04 -22.53 7.55
N GLN A 857 5.92 -21.24 7.89
CA GLN A 857 7.05 -20.48 8.44
C GLN A 857 7.50 -21.01 9.81
N LEU A 858 6.58 -21.43 10.69
CA LEU A 858 6.94 -22.04 11.96
C LEU A 858 7.68 -23.38 11.77
N LYS A 859 7.21 -24.25 10.87
CA LYS A 859 7.88 -25.49 10.47
C LYS A 859 9.30 -25.24 9.95
N ASN A 860 9.49 -24.18 9.14
CA ASN A 860 10.80 -23.75 8.66
C ASN A 860 11.71 -23.11 9.72
N ALA A 861 11.16 -22.53 10.78
CA ALA A 861 11.93 -22.12 11.95
C ALA A 861 12.38 -23.34 12.79
N LEU A 862 11.49 -24.32 12.99
CA LEU A 862 11.72 -25.52 13.80
C LEU A 862 12.78 -26.46 13.22
N GLN A 863 12.80 -26.65 11.90
CA GLN A 863 13.73 -27.60 11.27
C GLN A 863 15.16 -27.03 11.15
N PRO A 864 16.20 -27.86 11.34
CA PRO A 864 17.53 -27.56 10.79
C PRO A 864 17.46 -27.57 9.24
N SER A 865 18.47 -26.99 8.61
CA SER A 865 18.57 -26.87 7.15
C SER A 865 19.85 -27.54 6.66
N LEU A 866 19.85 -28.13 5.46
CA LEU A 866 21.08 -28.63 4.84
C LEU A 866 22.02 -27.46 4.53
N THR A 867 23.31 -27.66 4.73
CA THR A 867 24.35 -26.61 4.58
C THR A 867 25.52 -27.10 3.72
N ASN A 868 26.49 -26.22 3.43
CA ASN A 868 27.68 -26.52 2.62
C ASN A 868 27.38 -27.19 1.27
N ILE A 869 26.24 -26.83 0.67
CA ILE A 869 25.71 -27.47 -0.54
C ILE A 869 26.67 -27.24 -1.71
N LYS A 870 27.00 -28.34 -2.39
CA LYS A 870 27.88 -28.42 -3.56
C LYS A 870 27.14 -29.10 -4.70
N ILE A 871 27.47 -28.73 -5.93
CA ILE A 871 26.99 -29.40 -7.14
C ILE A 871 28.19 -29.78 -8.02
N GLU A 872 28.22 -31.03 -8.46
CA GLU A 872 29.18 -31.57 -9.41
C GLU A 872 28.46 -31.84 -10.73
N TRP A 873 28.88 -31.19 -11.82
CA TRP A 873 28.28 -31.37 -13.15
C TRP A 873 28.98 -32.53 -13.89
N GLU A 874 28.21 -33.53 -14.33
CA GLU A 874 28.76 -34.75 -14.92
C GLU A 874 29.13 -34.57 -16.39
N GLY A 875 30.36 -34.94 -16.77
CA GLY A 875 30.79 -35.06 -18.16
C GLY A 875 31.22 -33.75 -18.85
N VAL A 876 31.31 -32.64 -18.12
CA VAL A 876 31.72 -31.31 -18.64
C VAL A 876 32.74 -30.65 -17.72
N GLN A 877 33.38 -29.57 -18.18
CA GLN A 877 34.10 -28.65 -17.29
C GLN A 877 33.12 -27.87 -16.40
N GLN A 878 33.63 -27.29 -15.31
CA GLN A 878 32.80 -26.43 -14.44
C GLN A 878 32.21 -25.25 -15.25
N PRO A 879 30.95 -24.86 -14.99
CA PRO A 879 30.30 -23.79 -15.74
C PRO A 879 31.03 -22.44 -15.58
N ILE A 880 31.09 -21.65 -16.65
CA ILE A 880 31.66 -20.29 -16.65
C ILE A 880 30.87 -19.39 -15.72
N PHE A 881 29.55 -19.62 -15.66
CA PHE A 881 28.68 -19.01 -14.70
C PHE A 881 27.92 -20.07 -13.89
N GLN A 882 28.11 -20.09 -12.57
CA GLN A 882 27.27 -20.82 -11.63
C GLN A 882 26.66 -19.87 -10.59
N GLU A 883 25.45 -20.16 -10.16
CA GLU A 883 24.89 -19.55 -8.95
C GLU A 883 25.82 -19.84 -7.75
N LYS A 884 26.22 -18.77 -7.06
CA LYS A 884 26.93 -18.78 -5.79
C LYS A 884 26.01 -18.21 -4.73
N THR A 885 25.98 -18.78 -3.54
CA THR A 885 25.23 -18.24 -2.39
C THR A 885 25.80 -18.81 -1.09
N LEU A 886 26.22 -17.96 -0.14
CA LEU A 886 26.51 -18.34 1.25
C LEU A 886 27.57 -19.41 1.51
N ASP A 887 28.85 -19.03 1.46
CA ASP A 887 29.55 -18.60 2.69
C ASP A 887 30.97 -18.07 2.36
N GLY A 888 31.48 -17.12 3.16
CA GLY A 888 32.75 -16.47 2.86
C GLY A 888 33.35 -15.55 3.93
N TYR A 889 32.67 -15.30 5.05
CA TYR A 889 33.12 -14.29 6.05
C TYR A 889 33.61 -14.85 7.39
N ASN A 890 33.57 -16.17 7.60
CA ASN A 890 34.28 -16.83 8.71
C ASN A 890 35.74 -17.16 8.34
N LYS A 891 36.55 -16.12 8.06
CA LYS A 891 38.01 -16.19 8.13
C LYS A 891 38.52 -15.23 9.21
N ASN A 892 39.27 -15.79 10.15
CA ASN A 892 39.89 -15.05 11.24
C ASN A 892 40.80 -13.94 10.68
N ILE A 893 40.76 -12.73 11.26
CA ILE A 893 41.50 -11.57 10.73
C ILE A 893 42.99 -11.72 11.08
N ASN A 894 43.71 -12.54 10.31
CA ASN A 894 45.17 -12.53 10.12
C ASN A 894 45.60 -13.63 9.12
N SER A 895 45.43 -13.41 7.82
CA SER A 895 46.21 -14.07 6.76
C SER A 895 46.16 -13.24 5.49
N GLN A 896 47.28 -13.10 4.78
CA GLN A 896 47.35 -12.31 3.54
C GLN A 896 47.03 -13.19 2.31
N ASN A 897 46.42 -12.58 1.30
CA ASN A 897 46.25 -13.08 -0.08
C ASN A 897 45.57 -14.46 -0.27
N THR A 898 44.24 -14.45 -0.45
CA THR A 898 43.58 -15.25 -1.52
C THR A 898 42.12 -14.83 -1.72
N LEU A 899 41.73 -14.45 -2.95
CA LEU A 899 40.33 -14.44 -3.38
C LEU A 899 39.90 -15.88 -3.73
N THR A 900 39.62 -16.69 -2.72
CA THR A 900 39.02 -18.03 -2.88
C THR A 900 38.04 -18.32 -1.73
N SER A 901 36.82 -17.81 -1.90
CA SER A 901 35.60 -18.32 -1.25
C SER A 901 34.59 -18.63 -2.36
N HIS A 902 34.88 -19.73 -3.05
CA HIS A 902 34.07 -20.22 -4.16
C HIS A 902 32.94 -21.13 -3.65
N ASP A 903 31.78 -20.96 -4.26
CA ASP A 903 30.83 -22.02 -4.59
C ASP A 903 30.33 -22.87 -3.39
N LYS A 904 29.56 -22.20 -2.52
CA LYS A 904 28.48 -22.81 -1.73
C LYS A 904 27.13 -22.32 -2.28
N ILE A 905 26.03 -22.94 -1.83
CA ILE A 905 24.63 -22.58 -2.16
C ILE A 905 23.82 -22.38 -0.86
N SER A 906 22.81 -21.50 -0.90
CA SER A 906 21.89 -21.18 0.23
C SER A 906 21.34 -22.43 0.94
N PRO A 907 21.15 -22.41 2.27
CA PRO A 907 20.64 -23.57 3.01
C PRO A 907 19.29 -24.09 2.51
N ILE A 908 19.16 -25.40 2.42
CA ILE A 908 17.96 -26.09 1.89
C ILE A 908 17.10 -26.63 3.03
N PHE A 909 15.79 -26.48 2.90
CA PHE A 909 14.75 -26.84 3.87
C PHE A 909 13.88 -27.97 3.32
N ASP A 910 13.32 -28.82 4.18
CA ASP A 910 12.39 -29.86 3.73
C ASP A 910 11.17 -29.26 3.02
N GLY A 911 10.66 -29.95 2.00
CA GLY A 911 9.53 -29.51 1.17
C GLY A 911 9.74 -28.23 0.35
N THR A 912 10.86 -27.50 0.52
CA THR A 912 11.08 -26.20 -0.12
C THR A 912 11.73 -26.37 -1.49
N GLN A 913 11.12 -25.81 -2.53
CA GLN A 913 11.65 -25.86 -3.90
C GLN A 913 13.09 -25.35 -3.98
N VAL A 914 13.94 -26.13 -4.64
CA VAL A 914 15.32 -25.74 -4.95
C VAL A 914 15.49 -25.63 -6.46
N LEU A 915 16.06 -24.51 -6.88
CA LEU A 915 16.58 -24.27 -8.23
C LEU A 915 18.08 -23.96 -8.12
N ILE A 916 18.89 -24.54 -9.01
CA ILE A 916 20.34 -24.25 -9.12
C ILE A 916 20.67 -24.15 -10.61
N PHE A 917 21.34 -23.07 -11.02
CA PHE A 917 21.69 -22.81 -12.41
C PHE A 917 23.19 -22.92 -12.69
N GLY A 918 23.53 -23.47 -13.86
CA GLY A 918 24.88 -23.46 -14.44
C GLY A 918 24.83 -23.14 -15.95
N VAL A 919 25.76 -22.31 -16.44
CA VAL A 919 25.87 -21.91 -17.85
C VAL A 919 27.25 -22.28 -18.41
N PHE A 920 27.23 -22.89 -19.60
CA PHE A 920 28.34 -23.56 -20.26
C PHE A 920 28.55 -22.97 -21.68
N GLU A 921 29.78 -22.99 -22.19
CA GLU A 921 30.13 -22.36 -23.49
C GLU A 921 29.71 -23.18 -24.71
N ALA A 922 29.69 -24.51 -24.60
CA ALA A 922 29.42 -25.41 -25.72
C ALA A 922 28.73 -26.71 -25.29
N GLU A 923 29.37 -27.49 -24.40
CA GLU A 923 28.84 -28.79 -23.98
C GLU A 923 27.91 -28.66 -22.77
N LYS A 924 26.80 -29.41 -22.80
CA LYS A 924 25.85 -29.50 -21.69
C LYS A 924 26.12 -30.75 -20.84
N PRO A 925 26.02 -30.68 -19.49
CA PRO A 925 26.25 -31.82 -18.62
C PRO A 925 25.33 -33.01 -18.91
N LEU A 926 25.86 -34.22 -18.73
CA LEU A 926 25.11 -35.48 -18.80
C LEU A 926 24.22 -35.69 -17.56
N GLY A 927 24.60 -35.06 -16.45
CA GLY A 927 23.97 -35.21 -15.15
C GLY A 927 24.53 -34.19 -14.15
N ALA A 928 24.04 -34.24 -12.92
CA ALA A 928 24.52 -33.45 -11.81
C ALA A 928 24.37 -34.23 -10.51
N LYS A 929 25.37 -34.10 -9.64
CA LYS A 929 25.40 -34.71 -8.31
C LYS A 929 25.47 -33.60 -7.26
N ILE A 930 24.41 -33.45 -6.50
CA ILE A 930 24.32 -32.48 -5.41
C ILE A 930 24.70 -33.17 -4.11
N MET A 931 25.54 -32.53 -3.30
CA MET A 931 25.97 -33.01 -1.97
C MET A 931 25.76 -31.91 -0.95
N ALA A 932 25.31 -32.25 0.26
CA ALA A 932 25.05 -31.26 1.31
C ALA A 932 25.23 -31.87 2.71
N ASP A 933 25.69 -31.07 3.67
CA ASP A 933 25.86 -31.50 5.05
C ASP A 933 24.56 -31.31 5.84
N SER A 934 24.10 -32.39 6.49
CA SER A 934 23.01 -32.40 7.48
C SER A 934 23.56 -32.70 8.88
N PRO A 935 22.79 -32.47 9.96
CA PRO A 935 23.16 -32.93 11.31
C PRO A 935 23.48 -34.42 11.39
N ASP A 936 22.80 -35.22 10.56
CA ASP A 936 22.89 -36.69 10.54
C ASP A 936 23.97 -37.22 9.56
N GLY A 937 24.71 -36.32 8.91
CA GLY A 937 25.78 -36.63 7.94
C GLY A 937 25.56 -36.01 6.56
N THR A 938 26.49 -36.27 5.63
CA THR A 938 26.42 -35.71 4.26
C THR A 938 25.42 -36.49 3.41
N LEU A 939 24.40 -35.80 2.89
CA LEU A 939 23.41 -36.31 1.93
C LEU A 939 23.91 -36.14 0.49
N THR A 940 23.36 -36.92 -0.44
CA THR A 940 23.69 -36.84 -1.88
C THR A 940 22.47 -37.13 -2.76
N LEU A 941 22.26 -36.31 -3.78
CA LEU A 941 21.20 -36.44 -4.79
C LEU A 941 21.83 -36.47 -6.20
N GLY A 942 21.69 -37.59 -6.91
CA GLY A 942 22.15 -37.75 -8.29
C GLY A 942 21.01 -37.58 -9.30
N MET A 943 21.24 -36.79 -10.35
CA MET A 943 20.25 -36.37 -11.34
C MET A 943 20.83 -36.50 -12.75
N LYS A 944 20.05 -36.98 -13.73
CA LYS A 944 20.51 -37.13 -15.12
C LYS A 944 19.72 -36.21 -16.06
N LEU A 945 20.38 -35.71 -17.10
CA LEU A 945 19.72 -34.93 -18.15
C LEU A 945 19.15 -35.89 -19.20
N SER A 946 17.82 -35.91 -19.34
CA SER A 946 17.15 -36.69 -20.40
C SER A 946 16.89 -35.82 -21.63
N ALA A 947 16.72 -36.45 -22.80
CA ALA A 947 16.53 -35.74 -24.06
C ALA A 947 15.21 -34.94 -24.10
N GLU A 948 14.19 -35.40 -23.38
CA GLU A 948 12.88 -34.74 -23.28
C GLU A 948 12.91 -33.52 -22.35
N ASN A 949 13.97 -33.35 -21.56
CA ASN A 949 14.16 -32.18 -20.68
C ASN A 949 14.98 -31.07 -21.34
N ASP A 950 15.47 -31.29 -22.56
CA ASP A 950 15.97 -30.21 -23.41
C ASP A 950 14.78 -29.32 -23.83
N LEU A 951 14.91 -28.01 -23.65
CA LEU A 951 13.90 -27.00 -23.98
C LEU A 951 14.13 -26.40 -25.37
N GLY A 952 15.26 -26.67 -26.03
CA GLY A 952 15.69 -26.04 -27.27
C GLY A 952 16.34 -24.67 -27.02
N ALA A 953 16.04 -23.69 -27.87
CA ALA A 953 16.61 -22.34 -27.81
C ALA A 953 15.57 -21.30 -27.34
N THR A 954 15.08 -21.40 -26.10
CA THR A 954 14.04 -20.49 -25.57
C THR A 954 14.59 -19.17 -25.04
N LYS A 955 15.88 -19.16 -24.65
CA LYS A 955 16.57 -18.13 -23.86
C LYS A 955 15.99 -17.92 -22.44
N MET A 956 15.06 -18.76 -21.98
CA MET A 956 14.43 -18.60 -20.66
C MET A 956 15.36 -19.01 -19.51
N LEU A 957 16.13 -20.10 -19.66
CA LEU A 957 17.03 -20.59 -18.61
C LEU A 957 18.31 -19.75 -18.53
N HIS A 958 18.87 -19.34 -19.66
CA HIS A 958 20.02 -18.40 -19.68
C HIS A 958 19.65 -17.10 -18.98
N ARG A 959 18.48 -16.54 -19.28
CA ARG A 959 18.01 -15.30 -18.67
C ARG A 959 17.75 -15.47 -17.17
N LEU A 960 17.04 -16.52 -16.75
CA LEU A 960 16.78 -16.72 -15.32
C LEU A 960 18.07 -16.99 -14.52
N ALA A 961 19.02 -17.73 -15.09
CA ALA A 961 20.36 -17.90 -14.49
C ALA A 961 21.05 -16.55 -14.29
N VAL A 962 21.13 -15.70 -15.32
CA VAL A 962 21.72 -14.35 -15.22
C VAL A 962 20.97 -13.47 -14.23
N ILE A 963 19.65 -13.55 -14.15
CA ILE A 963 18.86 -12.80 -13.17
C ILE A 963 19.24 -13.21 -11.73
N LYS A 964 19.27 -14.51 -11.41
CA LYS A 964 19.74 -15.02 -10.10
C LYS A 964 21.16 -14.54 -9.76
N SER A 965 22.02 -14.47 -10.78
CA SER A 965 23.40 -13.97 -10.70
C SER A 965 23.48 -12.51 -10.28
N VAL A 966 22.73 -11.64 -10.98
CA VAL A 966 22.64 -10.21 -10.71
C VAL A 966 22.11 -9.98 -9.28
N ARG A 967 21.06 -10.71 -8.89
CA ARG A 967 20.45 -10.61 -7.55
C ARG A 967 21.38 -11.09 -6.41
N GLU A 968 22.40 -11.91 -6.65
CA GLU A 968 23.43 -12.19 -5.62
C GLU A 968 24.54 -11.13 -5.60
N LEU A 969 24.99 -10.63 -6.77
CA LEU A 969 25.97 -9.54 -6.81
C LEU A 969 25.42 -8.26 -6.17
N GLU A 970 24.13 -7.98 -6.35
CA GLU A 970 23.43 -6.88 -5.65
C GLU A 970 23.35 -7.11 -4.12
N LEU A 971 23.28 -8.37 -3.65
CA LEU A 971 23.34 -8.72 -2.23
C LEU A 971 24.76 -8.59 -1.64
N GLU A 972 25.78 -8.98 -2.40
CA GLU A 972 27.20 -8.77 -2.06
C GLU A 972 27.53 -7.27 -1.94
N GLU A 973 26.95 -6.44 -2.82
CA GLU A 973 27.07 -5.00 -2.75
C GLU A 973 26.48 -4.42 -1.45
N CYS A 974 25.28 -4.86 -1.05
CA CYS A 974 24.61 -4.36 0.17
C CYS A 974 25.45 -4.64 1.43
N VAL A 975 26.04 -5.84 1.54
CA VAL A 975 26.96 -6.18 2.63
C VAL A 975 28.23 -5.33 2.60
N THR A 976 28.79 -5.11 1.41
CA THR A 976 30.02 -4.32 1.22
C THR A 976 29.78 -2.83 1.54
N GLN A 977 28.59 -2.30 1.22
CA GLN A 977 28.16 -0.95 1.62
C GLN A 977 28.00 -0.84 3.14
N PHE A 978 27.32 -1.77 3.80
CA PHE A 978 27.17 -1.75 5.27
C PHE A 978 28.53 -1.78 6.00
N LEU A 979 29.49 -2.55 5.49
CA LEU A 979 30.85 -2.67 6.05
C LEU A 979 31.80 -1.49 5.73
N SER A 980 31.33 -0.44 5.05
CA SER A 980 32.20 0.59 4.45
C SER A 980 32.77 1.63 5.43
N ARG A 981 33.91 1.27 6.04
CA ARG A 981 35.01 2.24 6.25
C ARG A 981 35.60 2.65 4.87
N PRO A 982 36.23 3.84 4.71
CA PRO A 982 36.65 4.39 3.41
C PRO A 982 37.90 3.70 2.80
N ARG A 983 37.85 2.38 2.62
CA ARG A 983 38.90 1.55 2.00
C ARG A 983 38.37 0.47 1.02
N ARG A 984 37.04 0.32 0.86
CA ARG A 984 36.42 -0.75 0.03
C ARG A 984 35.83 -0.29 -1.32
N GLU A 985 36.02 0.97 -1.70
CA GLU A 985 35.55 1.52 -2.98
C GLU A 985 35.99 0.70 -4.24
N PRO A 986 37.18 0.09 -4.31
CA PRO A 986 37.55 -0.79 -5.43
C PRO A 986 36.76 -2.11 -5.49
N GLU A 987 36.21 -2.58 -4.36
CA GLU A 987 35.45 -3.83 -4.26
C GLU A 987 34.03 -3.62 -4.83
N LEU A 988 33.36 -2.54 -4.38
CA LEU A 988 32.08 -2.08 -4.94
C LEU A 988 32.16 -1.81 -6.45
N THR A 989 33.28 -1.25 -6.92
CA THR A 989 33.50 -1.00 -8.35
C THR A 989 33.54 -2.31 -9.15
N ARG A 990 34.22 -3.35 -8.65
CA ARG A 990 34.26 -4.68 -9.30
C ARG A 990 32.90 -5.36 -9.34
N ILE A 991 32.12 -5.27 -8.26
CA ILE A 991 30.76 -5.84 -8.20
C ILE A 991 29.86 -5.17 -9.25
N LYS A 992 29.90 -3.82 -9.33
CA LYS A 992 29.18 -3.06 -10.36
C LYS A 992 29.62 -3.44 -11.79
N GLU A 993 30.91 -3.57 -12.05
CA GLU A 993 31.44 -4.00 -13.36
C GLU A 993 31.02 -5.43 -13.73
N ALA A 994 30.91 -6.33 -12.74
CA ALA A 994 30.41 -7.68 -12.95
C ALA A 994 28.92 -7.68 -13.32
N ILE A 995 28.06 -6.98 -12.56
CA ILE A 995 26.63 -6.82 -12.85
C ILE A 995 26.42 -6.28 -14.26
N LEU A 996 27.10 -5.17 -14.59
CA LEU A 996 27.03 -4.53 -15.91
C LEU A 996 27.38 -5.50 -17.05
N ARG A 997 28.46 -6.28 -16.89
CA ARG A 997 28.93 -7.22 -17.92
C ARG A 997 27.90 -8.28 -18.27
N VAL A 998 27.29 -8.91 -17.26
CA VAL A 998 26.37 -10.03 -17.50
C VAL A 998 24.96 -9.52 -17.87
N ALA A 999 24.47 -8.46 -17.22
CA ALA A 999 23.14 -7.91 -17.50
C ALA A 999 23.03 -7.30 -18.92
N ILE A 1000 24.08 -6.64 -19.42
CA ILE A 1000 24.09 -6.10 -20.80
C ILE A 1000 24.18 -7.22 -21.83
N ALA A 1001 24.96 -8.28 -21.59
CA ALA A 1001 25.13 -9.39 -22.53
C ALA A 1001 23.82 -10.11 -22.88
N ASP A 1002 22.93 -10.29 -21.89
CA ASP A 1002 21.64 -10.98 -22.08
C ASP A 1002 20.41 -10.07 -22.26
N GLY A 1003 20.62 -8.76 -22.10
CA GLY A 1003 19.60 -7.72 -22.25
C GLY A 1003 18.61 -7.74 -21.09
N ILE A 1004 19.10 -7.50 -19.87
CA ILE A 1004 18.39 -7.65 -18.59
C ILE A 1004 18.43 -6.33 -17.79
N SER A 1005 17.33 -5.99 -17.11
CA SER A 1005 17.28 -4.91 -16.11
C SER A 1005 18.06 -5.26 -14.84
N SER A 1006 18.71 -4.27 -14.25
CA SER A 1006 19.34 -4.34 -12.94
C SER A 1006 19.50 -2.94 -12.36
N LYS A 1007 19.96 -2.83 -11.11
CA LYS A 1007 20.38 -1.57 -10.47
C LYS A 1007 21.31 -0.68 -11.31
N TYR A 1008 22.02 -1.26 -12.29
CA TYR A 1008 23.02 -0.55 -13.11
C TYR A 1008 22.75 -0.52 -14.62
N THR A 1009 21.65 -1.08 -15.10
CA THR A 1009 21.30 -1.02 -16.53
C THR A 1009 20.02 -0.24 -16.77
N SER A 1010 19.91 0.34 -17.97
CA SER A 1010 18.68 0.95 -18.47
C SER A 1010 18.45 0.55 -19.92
N PHE A 1011 17.19 0.27 -20.26
CA PHE A 1011 16.74 0.23 -21.64
C PHE A 1011 16.66 1.67 -22.15
N THR A 1012 17.24 1.92 -23.32
CA THR A 1012 17.25 3.25 -23.97
C THR A 1012 16.97 3.13 -25.46
N SER A 1013 16.49 4.20 -26.09
CA SER A 1013 16.32 4.26 -27.54
C SER A 1013 17.63 3.95 -28.31
N PRO A 1014 17.58 3.38 -29.53
CA PRO A 1014 18.80 3.08 -30.30
C PRO A 1014 19.58 4.34 -30.68
N ASP A 1015 18.86 5.36 -31.18
CA ASP A 1015 19.42 6.62 -31.68
C ASP A 1015 19.71 7.65 -30.57
N GLY A 1016 19.17 7.42 -29.36
CA GLY A 1016 19.33 8.29 -28.19
C GLY A 1016 20.79 8.50 -27.80
N LYS A 1017 21.32 9.66 -28.20
CA LYS A 1017 22.58 10.22 -27.71
C LYS A 1017 22.30 11.03 -26.45
N SER A 1018 23.03 10.77 -25.36
CA SER A 1018 23.08 11.68 -24.22
C SER A 1018 23.62 13.03 -24.70
N SER A 1019 22.75 14.04 -24.74
CA SER A 1019 23.09 15.38 -25.20
C SER A 1019 23.33 16.25 -23.98
N ASN A 1020 24.59 16.67 -23.78
CA ASN A 1020 24.99 17.57 -22.69
C ASN A 1020 24.53 19.01 -22.99
N TYR A 1021 23.22 19.24 -22.95
CA TYR A 1021 22.59 20.54 -23.15
C TYR A 1021 21.78 20.94 -21.90
N GLU A 1022 21.82 22.24 -21.59
CA GLU A 1022 21.22 22.78 -20.37
C GLU A 1022 19.68 22.69 -20.38
N ASP A 1023 19.11 22.51 -19.19
CA ASP A 1023 17.75 22.01 -18.92
C ASP A 1023 16.60 23.02 -19.22
N ASN A 1024 16.83 23.93 -20.18
CA ASN A 1024 16.02 25.14 -20.37
C ASN A 1024 14.77 24.98 -21.26
N MET A 1025 14.63 23.88 -22.02
CA MET A 1025 13.44 23.62 -22.86
C MET A 1025 12.50 22.54 -22.32
N CYS A 1026 12.98 21.59 -21.51
CA CYS A 1026 12.14 20.55 -20.90
C CYS A 1026 11.13 21.11 -19.89
N ASN A 1027 11.42 22.27 -19.29
CA ASN A 1027 10.56 22.98 -18.32
C ASN A 1027 9.21 23.50 -18.87
N ARG A 1028 8.84 23.16 -20.11
CA ARG A 1028 7.51 23.47 -20.71
C ARG A 1028 6.64 22.23 -20.99
N MET A 1029 7.06 21.04 -20.60
CA MET A 1029 6.26 19.81 -20.75
C MET A 1029 5.80 19.28 -19.40
N HIS A 1030 4.49 19.09 -19.26
CA HIS A 1030 3.90 18.47 -18.08
C HIS A 1030 4.28 16.98 -18.03
N LYS A 1031 4.77 16.54 -16.86
CA LYS A 1031 5.01 15.12 -16.55
C LYS A 1031 3.72 14.56 -15.95
N VAL A 1032 3.04 13.68 -16.68
CA VAL A 1032 1.76 13.11 -16.28
C VAL A 1032 1.95 11.64 -15.90
N PRO A 1033 1.51 11.19 -14.70
CA PRO A 1033 1.51 9.78 -14.36
C PRO A 1033 0.48 9.02 -15.20
N LEU A 1034 0.76 7.75 -15.49
CA LEU A 1034 -0.28 6.87 -16.04
C LEU A 1034 -1.27 6.46 -14.95
N GLN A 1035 -2.53 6.24 -15.33
CA GLN A 1035 -3.57 5.81 -14.42
C GLN A 1035 -3.29 4.39 -13.90
N TYR A 1036 -3.36 4.20 -12.57
CA TYR A 1036 -3.24 2.89 -11.92
C TYR A 1036 -4.53 2.49 -11.18
N PRO A 1037 -4.93 1.21 -11.25
CA PRO A 1037 -5.91 0.64 -10.34
C PRO A 1037 -5.42 0.76 -8.89
N PHE A 1038 -6.30 1.13 -7.96
CA PHE A 1038 -5.98 1.11 -6.54
C PHE A 1038 -5.80 -0.33 -6.04
N ALA A 1039 -4.75 -0.58 -5.26
CA ALA A 1039 -4.56 -1.86 -4.57
C ALA A 1039 -5.58 -1.97 -3.43
N TYR A 1040 -6.34 -3.07 -3.38
CA TYR A 1040 -7.50 -3.19 -2.49
C TYR A 1040 -7.21 -2.82 -1.03
N SER A 1041 -7.86 -1.75 -0.53
CA SER A 1041 -8.02 -1.47 0.89
C SER A 1041 -9.40 -0.81 1.11
N VAL A 1042 -9.98 -1.01 2.30
CA VAL A 1042 -11.35 -0.60 2.68
C VAL A 1042 -12.47 -1.16 1.77
N MET A 1043 -12.90 -2.39 2.09
CA MET A 1043 -14.28 -2.81 1.75
C MET A 1043 -15.26 -2.09 2.69
N LYS A 1044 -16.42 -1.70 2.17
CA LYS A 1044 -17.51 -1.04 2.91
C LYS A 1044 -18.09 -1.96 4.00
N ASP A 1045 -18.79 -1.37 4.97
CA ASP A 1045 -19.50 -2.12 6.02
C ASP A 1045 -20.38 -3.26 5.46
N GLY A 1046 -20.33 -4.41 6.14
CA GLY A 1046 -20.94 -5.67 5.68
C GLY A 1046 -22.47 -5.72 5.75
N ARG A 1047 -23.18 -4.87 5.00
CA ARG A 1047 -24.66 -4.87 4.91
C ARG A 1047 -25.30 -4.78 3.52
N ASP A 1048 -24.55 -4.64 2.42
CA ASP A 1048 -25.13 -4.46 1.06
C ASP A 1048 -24.88 -5.58 0.04
N ASN A 1049 -24.37 -6.75 0.47
CA ASN A 1049 -24.05 -7.90 -0.41
C ASN A 1049 -25.25 -8.59 -1.11
N GLN A 1050 -26.46 -8.02 -1.08
CA GLN A 1050 -27.66 -8.55 -1.75
C GLN A 1050 -28.23 -7.67 -2.88
N LYS A 1051 -27.76 -6.43 -3.09
CA LYS A 1051 -28.40 -5.50 -4.05
C LYS A 1051 -27.73 -5.41 -5.44
N CYS A 1052 -26.43 -5.72 -5.56
CA CYS A 1052 -25.70 -5.54 -6.82
C CYS A 1052 -26.10 -6.52 -7.94
N CYS A 1053 -26.69 -7.68 -7.61
CA CYS A 1053 -27.07 -8.69 -8.61
C CYS A 1053 -28.34 -8.35 -9.43
N ALA A 1054 -29.06 -7.27 -9.11
CA ALA A 1054 -30.42 -7.03 -9.61
C ALA A 1054 -30.54 -6.07 -10.81
N LYS A 1055 -29.45 -5.46 -11.30
CA LYS A 1055 -29.51 -4.36 -12.29
C LYS A 1055 -28.65 -4.50 -13.57
N ILE A 1056 -28.29 -5.73 -13.98
CA ILE A 1056 -27.68 -5.98 -15.31
C ILE A 1056 -28.69 -6.71 -16.21
N GLY A 1057 -29.67 -5.97 -16.73
CA GLY A 1057 -30.76 -6.50 -17.54
C GLY A 1057 -31.17 -5.58 -18.69
N MET A 1058 -30.70 -5.90 -19.91
CA MET A 1058 -30.92 -5.15 -21.17
C MET A 1058 -30.24 -3.76 -21.21
N ARG A 1059 -29.90 -3.19 -22.38
CA ARG A 1059 -30.06 -3.64 -23.78
C ARG A 1059 -28.69 -3.83 -24.46
N GLN A 1060 -28.56 -4.85 -25.30
CA GLN A 1060 -27.49 -4.93 -26.30
C GLN A 1060 -27.99 -4.39 -27.64
N GLU A 1061 -27.48 -3.24 -28.08
CA GLU A 1061 -27.47 -2.91 -29.51
C GLU A 1061 -26.25 -3.57 -30.19
N ARG A 1062 -26.39 -3.96 -31.46
CA ARG A 1062 -25.36 -4.73 -32.19
C ARG A 1062 -24.62 -3.84 -33.20
N PRO A 1063 -23.36 -3.48 -32.97
CA PRO A 1063 -22.48 -3.02 -34.04
C PRO A 1063 -22.31 -4.12 -35.09
N LYS A 1064 -22.36 -3.77 -36.37
CA LYS A 1064 -22.13 -4.73 -37.47
C LYS A 1064 -20.63 -4.96 -37.65
N LEU A 1065 -20.21 -6.22 -37.74
CA LEU A 1065 -18.83 -6.56 -38.09
C LEU A 1065 -18.47 -6.00 -39.48
N LEU A 1066 -17.45 -5.14 -39.53
CA LEU A 1066 -16.69 -4.86 -40.75
C LEU A 1066 -15.30 -5.48 -40.59
N LEU A 1067 -15.10 -6.63 -41.24
CA LEU A 1067 -13.83 -7.34 -41.23
C LEU A 1067 -12.83 -6.66 -42.19
N ALA A 1068 -11.91 -5.88 -41.64
CA ALA A 1068 -10.69 -5.49 -42.33
C ALA A 1068 -9.58 -6.54 -42.06
N HIS A 1069 -9.00 -7.12 -43.11
CA HIS A 1069 -7.86 -8.04 -42.96
C HIS A 1069 -6.55 -7.25 -42.87
N GLY A 1070 -5.83 -7.40 -41.74
CA GLY A 1070 -4.46 -6.95 -41.55
C GLY A 1070 -3.56 -8.14 -41.19
N SER A 1071 -2.49 -8.36 -41.96
CA SER A 1071 -1.67 -9.59 -41.91
C SER A 1071 -0.79 -9.69 -40.65
N ALA A 1072 -0.94 -10.79 -39.89
CA ALA A 1072 0.10 -11.25 -38.97
C ALA A 1072 1.09 -12.16 -39.72
N GLN A 1073 2.40 -12.00 -39.48
CA GLN A 1073 3.45 -12.84 -40.08
C GLN A 1073 3.85 -13.99 -39.14
N HIS A 1074 4.06 -15.17 -39.71
CA HIS A 1074 4.42 -16.40 -38.98
C HIS A 1074 5.93 -16.69 -39.02
N PHE A 1075 6.44 -17.38 -37.99
CA PHE A 1075 7.74 -18.05 -38.03
C PHE A 1075 7.72 -19.24 -39.03
N PRO A 1076 8.86 -19.57 -39.67
CA PRO A 1076 8.87 -20.44 -40.87
C PRO A 1076 9.01 -21.94 -40.59
N LEU A 1077 8.43 -22.75 -41.49
CA LEU A 1077 8.73 -24.19 -41.66
C LEU A 1077 8.68 -24.55 -43.16
N ASN A 1078 9.72 -25.26 -43.64
CA ASN A 1078 9.78 -25.97 -44.94
C ASN A 1078 10.13 -27.43 -44.63
N GLY A 1079 9.66 -28.49 -45.33
CA GLY A 1079 8.78 -28.64 -46.50
C GLY A 1079 8.94 -30.08 -47.05
N THR A 1080 8.16 -30.65 -47.98
CA THR A 1080 6.98 -30.25 -48.78
C THR A 1080 6.23 -31.54 -49.23
N SER A 1081 5.23 -31.45 -50.14
CA SER A 1081 4.69 -32.57 -50.98
C SER A 1081 3.82 -33.64 -50.25
N LYS A 1082 2.68 -34.14 -50.75
CA LYS A 1082 1.87 -33.90 -51.98
C LYS A 1082 0.39 -34.27 -51.70
N ARG A 1083 -0.57 -33.79 -52.53
CA ARG A 1083 -2.00 -34.18 -52.51
C ARG A 1083 -2.24 -35.51 -53.25
N PRO A 1084 -3.37 -36.24 -53.00
CA PRO A 1084 -4.51 -36.09 -53.93
C PRO A 1084 -5.95 -36.25 -53.36
N ARG A 1085 -6.82 -35.34 -53.84
CA ARG A 1085 -8.20 -35.50 -54.38
C ARG A 1085 -9.40 -36.06 -53.56
N LYS A 1086 -10.55 -35.43 -53.89
CA LYS A 1086 -11.95 -35.60 -53.46
C LYS A 1086 -12.61 -36.92 -53.86
N THR A 1087 -13.60 -37.35 -53.06
CA THR A 1087 -14.97 -37.86 -53.38
C THR A 1087 -15.73 -38.06 -52.06
N SER A 1088 -17.04 -38.35 -51.97
CA SER A 1088 -18.25 -37.58 -52.34
C SER A 1088 -19.51 -38.44 -52.09
N ALA A 1089 -20.49 -37.93 -51.34
CA ALA A 1089 -21.93 -38.27 -51.35
C ALA A 1089 -22.52 -39.55 -50.70
N SER A 1090 -23.84 -39.46 -50.41
CA SER A 1090 -24.90 -40.49 -50.28
C SER A 1090 -25.21 -41.21 -48.93
N THR A 1091 -26.19 -40.66 -48.20
CA THR A 1091 -27.46 -41.26 -47.72
C THR A 1091 -27.71 -42.79 -47.70
N GLY A 1092 -28.29 -43.37 -46.63
CA GLY A 1092 -28.99 -44.69 -46.73
C GLY A 1092 -29.53 -45.46 -45.49
N LYS A 1093 -30.71 -45.09 -44.98
CA LYS A 1093 -31.79 -45.91 -44.31
C LYS A 1093 -31.53 -47.19 -43.44
N VAL A 1094 -32.01 -47.13 -42.19
CA VAL A 1094 -32.96 -48.05 -41.46
C VAL A 1094 -32.67 -49.58 -41.33
N GLY A 1095 -32.34 -50.02 -40.09
CA GLY A 1095 -32.15 -51.44 -39.67
C GLY A 1095 -33.38 -52.23 -39.18
N LYS A 1096 -33.20 -53.27 -38.31
CA LYS A 1096 -34.25 -53.94 -37.45
C LYS A 1096 -33.73 -55.07 -36.50
N ILE A 1097 -34.12 -54.99 -35.20
CA ILE A 1097 -34.54 -56.02 -34.17
C ILE A 1097 -34.20 -57.53 -34.34
N LYS A 1098 -33.92 -58.38 -33.32
CA LYS A 1098 -34.62 -58.77 -32.03
C LYS A 1098 -33.59 -59.38 -31.01
N ARG A 1099 -33.84 -59.70 -29.71
CA ARG A 1099 -34.96 -60.42 -29.03
C ARG A 1099 -35.16 -60.07 -27.53
N LYS A 1100 -36.34 -60.48 -27.01
CA LYS A 1100 -36.86 -60.56 -25.62
C LYS A 1100 -37.55 -61.96 -25.48
N PRO A 1101 -38.05 -62.49 -24.32
CA PRO A 1101 -38.91 -61.89 -23.28
C PRO A 1101 -38.29 -62.07 -21.85
N SER A 1102 -38.92 -62.31 -20.68
CA SER A 1102 -40.33 -62.57 -20.25
C SER A 1102 -40.60 -62.18 -18.76
N PRO A 1103 -41.87 -62.18 -18.26
CA PRO A 1103 -42.22 -61.64 -16.92
C PRO A 1103 -43.15 -62.52 -16.03
N LEU A 1104 -43.41 -62.10 -14.77
CA LEU A 1104 -44.69 -62.31 -14.03
C LEU A 1104 -44.86 -61.34 -12.82
N LYS A 1105 -46.02 -61.34 -12.11
CA LYS A 1105 -46.45 -60.33 -11.10
C LYS A 1105 -47.25 -60.90 -9.90
N LYS A 1106 -47.22 -60.23 -8.71
CA LYS A 1106 -48.36 -59.84 -7.79
C LYS A 1106 -47.83 -59.24 -6.44
N VAL A 1107 -48.26 -58.05 -5.95
CA VAL A 1107 -49.48 -57.65 -5.15
C VAL A 1107 -49.39 -58.10 -3.66
N ARG A 1108 -49.60 -57.27 -2.58
CA ARG A 1108 -50.77 -56.42 -2.18
C ARG A 1108 -50.46 -55.19 -1.25
N ARG A 1109 -51.42 -54.71 -0.41
CA ARG A 1109 -51.61 -53.32 0.11
C ARG A 1109 -51.62 -53.15 1.68
N GLU A 1110 -51.24 -51.93 2.13
CA GLU A 1110 -51.78 -51.07 3.24
C GLU A 1110 -51.87 -51.53 4.73
N ARG A 1111 -51.34 -50.72 5.70
CA ARG A 1111 -52.10 -49.75 6.56
C ARG A 1111 -51.29 -48.99 7.67
N ASN A 1112 -51.53 -47.67 7.74
CA ASN A 1112 -51.69 -46.73 8.89
C ASN A 1112 -50.66 -46.47 10.04
N THR A 1113 -50.22 -45.18 10.13
CA THR A 1113 -50.04 -44.31 11.35
C THR A 1113 -48.96 -44.67 12.41
N ILE A 1114 -48.34 -43.75 13.20
CA ILE A 1114 -48.69 -42.40 13.73
C ILE A 1114 -47.50 -41.39 13.57
N HIS A 1115 -47.76 -40.08 13.79
CA HIS A 1115 -46.80 -38.95 13.83
C HIS A 1115 -45.57 -39.12 14.76
N THR A 1116 -44.46 -38.50 14.36
CA THR A 1116 -43.75 -37.45 15.14
C THR A 1116 -43.17 -36.43 14.15
N ASP A 1117 -43.16 -35.15 14.52
CA ASP A 1117 -42.84 -34.04 13.61
C ASP A 1117 -41.32 -33.77 13.53
N ILE A 1118 -40.85 -33.31 12.36
CA ILE A 1118 -39.48 -32.85 12.11
C ILE A 1118 -39.56 -31.57 11.27
N GLU A 1119 -39.06 -30.45 11.80
CA GLU A 1119 -38.94 -29.19 11.06
C GLU A 1119 -37.79 -29.26 10.03
N PRO A 1120 -37.89 -28.55 8.89
CA PRO A 1120 -36.82 -28.53 7.89
C PRO A 1120 -35.63 -27.71 8.39
N MET A 1121 -34.43 -28.30 8.41
CA MET A 1121 -33.18 -27.56 8.61
C MET A 1121 -32.48 -27.29 7.27
N ASP A 1122 -31.83 -26.13 7.18
CA ASP A 1122 -31.49 -25.48 5.91
C ASP A 1122 -30.43 -26.17 5.04
N THR A 1123 -30.48 -25.85 3.74
CA THR A 1123 -29.46 -26.17 2.75
C THR A 1123 -28.20 -25.34 2.97
N THR A 1124 -27.33 -25.78 3.89
CA THR A 1124 -25.99 -25.20 4.08
C THR A 1124 -25.07 -25.52 2.90
N THR A 1125 -24.19 -24.57 2.56
CA THR A 1125 -23.23 -24.71 1.45
C THR A 1125 -21.90 -25.32 1.92
N MET A 1126 -21.05 -25.71 0.96
CA MET A 1126 -19.73 -26.25 1.28
C MET A 1126 -18.75 -25.19 1.83
N GLU A 1127 -19.06 -23.90 1.69
CA GLU A 1127 -18.27 -22.81 2.27
C GLU A 1127 -18.58 -22.66 3.77
N ASP A 1128 -19.85 -22.75 4.17
CA ASP A 1128 -20.29 -22.69 5.57
C ASP A 1128 -19.62 -23.77 6.44
N VAL A 1129 -19.60 -25.02 5.96
CA VAL A 1129 -19.01 -26.16 6.66
C VAL A 1129 -17.51 -25.95 6.95
N ASN A 1130 -16.78 -25.30 6.04
CA ASN A 1130 -15.36 -25.01 6.22
C ASN A 1130 -15.12 -23.91 7.27
N VAL A 1131 -15.99 -22.90 7.35
CA VAL A 1131 -15.88 -21.81 8.34
C VAL A 1131 -16.13 -22.33 9.76
N TYR A 1132 -17.20 -23.11 9.96
CA TYR A 1132 -17.49 -23.71 11.27
C TYR A 1132 -16.42 -24.71 11.73
N GLY A 1133 -15.88 -25.52 10.80
CA GLY A 1133 -14.78 -26.44 11.10
C GLY A 1133 -13.50 -25.74 11.56
N LEU A 1134 -13.20 -24.55 11.02
CA LEU A 1134 -12.01 -23.78 11.36
C LEU A 1134 -12.12 -23.05 12.71
N ASP A 1135 -13.29 -22.50 13.07
CA ASP A 1135 -13.54 -21.94 14.42
C ASP A 1135 -13.42 -23.04 15.48
N LEU A 1136 -14.10 -24.17 15.25
CA LEU A 1136 -14.05 -25.33 16.14
C LEU A 1136 -12.60 -25.80 16.36
N LEU A 1137 -11.81 -25.88 15.29
CA LEU A 1137 -10.40 -26.23 15.39
C LEU A 1137 -9.60 -25.23 16.23
N GLN A 1138 -9.72 -23.92 15.99
CA GLN A 1138 -9.02 -22.90 16.78
C GLN A 1138 -9.38 -22.99 18.27
N ARG A 1139 -10.66 -23.22 18.58
CA ARG A 1139 -11.14 -23.36 19.97
C ARG A 1139 -10.61 -24.62 20.64
N ILE A 1140 -10.54 -25.75 19.92
CA ILE A 1140 -9.89 -26.96 20.45
C ILE A 1140 -8.40 -26.71 20.65
N ILE A 1141 -7.66 -26.15 19.69
CA ILE A 1141 -6.22 -25.80 19.85
C ILE A 1141 -6.00 -24.92 21.08
N SER A 1142 -6.90 -23.96 21.36
CA SER A 1142 -6.82 -23.10 22.55
C SER A 1142 -6.97 -23.82 23.90
N CYS A 1143 -7.39 -25.09 23.90
CA CYS A 1143 -7.48 -25.95 25.09
C CYS A 1143 -6.18 -26.74 25.37
N GLN A 1144 -5.18 -26.70 24.48
CA GLN A 1144 -3.87 -27.31 24.71
C GLN A 1144 -3.03 -26.42 25.64
N ASN A 1145 -2.30 -27.02 26.59
CA ASN A 1145 -1.35 -26.28 27.42
C ASN A 1145 0.03 -26.11 26.73
N SER A 1146 0.93 -25.35 27.36
CA SER A 1146 2.29 -25.11 26.86
C SER A 1146 3.12 -26.39 26.69
N GLU A 1147 2.95 -27.39 27.55
CA GLU A 1147 3.64 -28.69 27.44
C GLU A 1147 3.13 -29.54 26.26
N GLY A 1148 1.86 -29.39 25.86
CA GLY A 1148 1.26 -30.12 24.74
C GLY A 1148 0.08 -31.01 25.08
N TYR A 1149 -0.36 -31.08 26.34
CA TYR A 1149 -1.49 -31.93 26.74
C TYR A 1149 -2.81 -31.16 26.80
N PHE A 1150 -3.91 -31.91 26.74
CA PHE A 1150 -5.27 -31.46 26.97
C PHE A 1150 -5.75 -31.93 28.35
N SER A 1151 -6.72 -31.23 28.95
CA SER A 1151 -7.28 -31.57 30.26
C SER A 1151 -8.79 -31.75 30.20
N LEU A 1152 -9.33 -32.79 30.84
CA LEU A 1152 -10.77 -33.01 30.96
C LEU A 1152 -11.44 -31.86 31.74
N ASN A 1153 -12.05 -30.94 30.99
CA ASN A 1153 -12.79 -29.79 31.51
C ASN A 1153 -14.06 -29.56 30.66
N PRO A 1154 -15.05 -28.78 31.16
CA PRO A 1154 -16.33 -28.62 30.47
C PRO A 1154 -16.21 -28.00 29.07
N VAL A 1155 -15.25 -27.09 28.85
CA VAL A 1155 -15.03 -26.45 27.55
C VAL A 1155 -14.50 -27.48 26.54
N PHE A 1156 -13.45 -28.22 26.90
CA PHE A 1156 -12.90 -29.25 26.02
C PHE A 1156 -13.93 -30.34 25.68
N ALA A 1157 -14.65 -30.85 26.68
CA ALA A 1157 -15.68 -31.87 26.48
C ALA A 1157 -16.82 -31.40 25.56
N SER A 1158 -17.32 -30.17 25.75
CA SER A 1158 -18.37 -29.59 24.88
C SER A 1158 -17.90 -29.33 23.45
N LEU A 1159 -16.63 -28.98 23.23
CA LEU A 1159 -16.08 -28.80 21.87
C LEU A 1159 -16.03 -30.12 21.09
N ILE A 1160 -15.65 -31.23 21.73
CA ILE A 1160 -15.67 -32.56 21.10
C ILE A 1160 -17.05 -33.24 21.15
N SER A 1161 -18.09 -32.53 21.62
CA SER A 1161 -19.48 -33.00 21.75
C SER A 1161 -19.67 -34.25 22.63
N LEU A 1162 -18.86 -34.39 23.70
CA LEU A 1162 -18.94 -35.51 24.66
C LEU A 1162 -19.23 -35.01 26.09
N GLU A 1163 -19.86 -35.85 26.91
CA GLU A 1163 -20.18 -35.51 28.29
C GLU A 1163 -18.98 -35.69 29.24
N LEU A 1164 -18.63 -34.64 29.99
CA LEU A 1164 -17.51 -34.65 30.92
C LEU A 1164 -17.62 -35.73 32.03
N ALA A 1165 -18.85 -36.08 32.44
CA ALA A 1165 -19.09 -37.13 33.43
C ALA A 1165 -18.64 -38.50 32.89
N LEU A 1166 -19.10 -38.87 31.69
CA LEU A 1166 -18.69 -40.10 31.00
C LEU A 1166 -17.17 -40.15 30.77
N LEU A 1167 -16.56 -39.05 30.32
CA LEU A 1167 -15.12 -39.00 30.08
C LEU A 1167 -14.27 -39.19 31.34
N LYS A 1168 -14.74 -38.71 32.50
CA LYS A 1168 -14.10 -38.97 33.80
C LYS A 1168 -14.31 -40.41 34.26
N GLN A 1169 -15.54 -40.93 34.13
CA GLN A 1169 -15.86 -42.31 34.47
C GLN A 1169 -15.01 -43.30 33.64
N ASP A 1170 -14.83 -43.05 32.34
CA ASP A 1170 -13.96 -43.86 31.47
C ASP A 1170 -12.49 -43.82 31.95
N ALA A 1171 -11.98 -42.66 32.38
CA ALA A 1171 -10.62 -42.55 32.92
C ALA A 1171 -10.46 -43.31 34.23
N GLU A 1172 -11.39 -43.11 35.17
CA GLU A 1172 -11.39 -43.73 36.49
C GLU A 1172 -11.57 -45.26 36.40
N SER A 1173 -12.44 -45.75 35.51
CA SER A 1173 -12.74 -47.18 35.35
C SER A 1173 -11.64 -47.99 34.66
N ASN A 1174 -10.71 -47.33 33.95
CA ASN A 1174 -9.60 -47.97 33.23
C ASN A 1174 -8.21 -47.61 33.82
N GLU A 1175 -8.17 -46.95 34.99
CA GLU A 1175 -6.94 -46.46 35.65
C GLU A 1175 -6.07 -45.55 34.74
N TRP A 1176 -6.71 -44.76 33.87
CA TRP A 1176 -6.05 -43.88 32.91
C TRP A 1176 -5.75 -42.49 33.48
N ASP A 1177 -4.56 -41.95 33.19
CA ASP A 1177 -4.27 -40.53 33.44
C ASP A 1177 -5.22 -39.65 32.61
N ALA A 1178 -5.98 -38.79 33.28
CA ALA A 1178 -7.02 -37.98 32.66
C ALA A 1178 -6.50 -36.97 31.61
N ARG A 1179 -5.22 -36.58 31.67
CA ARG A 1179 -4.56 -35.73 30.66
C ARG A 1179 -4.17 -36.55 29.46
N ALA A 1180 -3.64 -37.76 29.67
CA ALA A 1180 -3.40 -38.73 28.60
C ALA A 1180 -4.70 -39.02 27.83
N TRP A 1181 -5.79 -39.27 28.56
CA TRP A 1181 -7.10 -39.57 27.98
C TRP A 1181 -7.65 -38.40 27.15
N ALA A 1182 -7.69 -37.19 27.72
CA ALA A 1182 -8.09 -35.98 26.99
C ALA A 1182 -7.20 -35.71 25.75
N THR A 1183 -5.91 -35.98 25.85
CA THR A 1183 -4.95 -35.77 24.75
C THR A 1183 -5.13 -36.78 23.62
N THR A 1184 -5.40 -38.05 23.94
CA THR A 1184 -5.76 -39.07 22.95
C THR A 1184 -7.08 -38.72 22.26
N LEU A 1185 -8.11 -38.32 23.02
CA LEU A 1185 -9.38 -37.84 22.46
C LEU A 1185 -9.18 -36.66 21.48
N ALA A 1186 -8.33 -35.68 21.82
CA ALA A 1186 -8.01 -34.57 20.92
C ALA A 1186 -7.34 -35.04 19.62
N ILE A 1187 -6.32 -35.92 19.72
CA ILE A 1187 -5.61 -36.46 18.55
C ILE A 1187 -6.54 -37.27 17.63
N ILE A 1188 -7.43 -38.10 18.18
CA ILE A 1188 -8.39 -38.86 17.39
C ILE A 1188 -9.47 -37.94 16.80
N PHE A 1189 -9.94 -36.93 17.54
CA PHE A 1189 -10.89 -35.93 17.01
C PHE A 1189 -10.31 -35.16 15.82
N PHE A 1190 -9.06 -34.70 15.92
CA PHE A 1190 -8.33 -34.07 14.81
C PHE A 1190 -8.29 -34.97 13.57
N LYS A 1191 -7.87 -36.24 13.74
CA LYS A 1191 -7.74 -37.21 12.64
C LYS A 1191 -9.08 -37.66 12.02
N THR A 1192 -10.19 -37.60 12.74
CA THR A 1192 -11.48 -38.17 12.31
C THR A 1192 -12.52 -37.13 11.92
N LYS A 1193 -12.71 -36.08 12.73
CA LYS A 1193 -13.72 -35.03 12.48
C LYS A 1193 -13.13 -33.78 11.81
N LEU A 1194 -11.83 -33.53 11.94
CA LEU A 1194 -11.14 -32.35 11.38
C LEU A 1194 -10.02 -32.70 10.37
N ALA A 1195 -10.08 -33.88 9.76
CA ALA A 1195 -9.11 -34.34 8.76
C ALA A 1195 -8.82 -33.36 7.59
N PRO A 1196 -9.79 -32.59 7.06
CA PRO A 1196 -9.51 -31.58 6.01
C PRO A 1196 -8.53 -30.47 6.43
N PHE A 1197 -8.29 -30.30 7.73
CA PHE A 1197 -7.44 -29.26 8.31
C PHE A 1197 -6.10 -29.80 8.85
N GLU A 1198 -5.61 -30.93 8.34
CA GLU A 1198 -4.38 -31.59 8.81
C GLU A 1198 -3.16 -30.66 8.88
N SER A 1199 -2.95 -29.82 7.85
CA SER A 1199 -1.89 -28.81 7.81
C SER A 1199 -2.02 -27.68 8.86
N ILE A 1200 -3.12 -27.64 9.60
CA ILE A 1200 -3.38 -26.68 10.69
C ILE A 1200 -3.16 -27.33 12.06
N TRP A 1201 -3.51 -28.60 12.23
CA TRP A 1201 -3.36 -29.31 13.52
C TRP A 1201 -2.13 -30.22 13.62
N GLU A 1202 -1.39 -30.49 12.54
CA GLU A 1202 -0.19 -31.36 12.54
C GLU A 1202 0.77 -31.03 13.70
N CYS A 1203 1.21 -29.76 13.79
CA CYS A 1203 2.15 -29.31 14.82
C CYS A 1203 1.60 -29.52 16.25
N VAL A 1204 0.31 -29.25 16.45
CA VAL A 1204 -0.38 -29.40 17.74
C VAL A 1204 -0.46 -30.88 18.14
N ALA A 1205 -0.80 -31.77 17.19
CA ALA A 1205 -0.86 -33.21 17.41
C ALA A 1205 0.53 -33.84 17.61
N ILE A 1206 1.57 -33.38 16.91
CA ILE A 1206 2.97 -33.82 17.12
C ILE A 1206 3.43 -33.45 18.54
N LYS A 1207 3.16 -32.22 18.98
CA LYS A 1207 3.48 -31.75 20.34
C LYS A 1207 2.79 -32.62 21.41
N SER A 1208 1.51 -32.93 21.21
CA SER A 1208 0.76 -33.87 22.07
C SER A 1208 1.32 -35.29 22.10
N GLN A 1209 1.70 -35.85 20.94
CA GLN A 1209 2.29 -37.19 20.86
C GLN A 1209 3.64 -37.26 21.57
N LYS A 1210 4.49 -36.23 21.42
CA LYS A 1210 5.77 -36.13 22.15
C LYS A 1210 5.55 -36.09 23.67
N TRP A 1211 4.56 -35.35 24.16
CA TRP A 1211 4.23 -35.32 25.59
C TRP A 1211 3.79 -36.70 26.11
N ILE A 1212 2.93 -37.43 25.39
CA ILE A 1212 2.51 -38.79 25.77
C ILE A 1212 3.72 -39.74 25.86
N LEU A 1213 4.60 -39.71 24.85
CA LEU A 1213 5.81 -40.55 24.80
C LEU A 1213 6.79 -40.24 25.94
N GLN A 1214 7.00 -38.95 26.26
CA GLN A 1214 7.91 -38.52 27.33
C GLN A 1214 7.42 -38.91 28.73
N ASN A 1215 6.11 -39.03 28.94
CA ASN A 1215 5.51 -39.38 30.23
C ASN A 1215 5.28 -40.90 30.44
N GLN A 1216 5.67 -41.75 29.49
CA GLN A 1216 5.59 -43.24 29.58
C GLN A 1216 4.20 -43.78 29.96
N LEU A 1217 3.15 -43.24 29.31
CA LEU A 1217 1.75 -43.53 29.63
C LEU A 1217 1.27 -44.82 28.92
N ASN A 1218 1.38 -45.94 29.63
CA ASN A 1218 1.40 -47.33 29.12
C ASN A 1218 0.10 -47.91 28.49
N SER A 1219 -0.84 -47.11 27.97
CA SER A 1219 -2.14 -47.64 27.46
C SER A 1219 -2.67 -46.95 26.20
N THR A 1220 -1.79 -46.55 25.28
CA THR A 1220 -2.18 -45.85 24.03
C THR A 1220 -3.25 -46.57 23.23
N ASP A 1221 -3.15 -47.90 23.10
CA ASP A 1221 -3.94 -48.64 22.11
C ASP A 1221 -5.37 -48.90 22.58
N ALA A 1222 -5.56 -49.09 23.89
CA ALA A 1222 -6.88 -49.17 24.51
C ALA A 1222 -7.57 -47.79 24.51
N MET A 1223 -6.84 -46.72 24.83
CA MET A 1223 -7.34 -45.35 24.70
C MET A 1223 -7.72 -45.02 23.25
N ASN A 1224 -6.85 -45.29 22.27
CA ASN A 1224 -7.12 -45.06 20.85
C ASN A 1224 -8.42 -45.77 20.43
N SER A 1225 -8.56 -47.05 20.76
CA SER A 1225 -9.74 -47.86 20.44
C SER A 1225 -11.03 -47.29 21.03
N ARG A 1226 -11.01 -46.84 22.29
CA ARG A 1226 -12.16 -46.25 22.99
C ARG A 1226 -12.48 -44.83 22.51
N ALA A 1227 -11.46 -44.02 22.21
CA ALA A 1227 -11.65 -42.69 21.62
C ALA A 1227 -12.28 -42.81 20.23
N GLU A 1228 -11.85 -43.80 19.44
CA GLU A 1228 -12.46 -44.16 18.17
C GLU A 1228 -13.88 -44.72 18.27
N GLU A 1229 -14.29 -45.27 19.42
CA GLU A 1229 -15.67 -45.71 19.67
C GLU A 1229 -16.56 -44.50 20.00
N LEU A 1230 -16.13 -43.67 20.95
CA LEU A 1230 -16.86 -42.47 21.39
C LEU A 1230 -17.00 -41.39 20.30
N LEU A 1231 -16.08 -41.36 19.33
CA LEU A 1231 -16.04 -40.34 18.27
C LEU A 1231 -16.53 -40.85 16.91
N LYS A 1232 -17.23 -41.99 16.84
CA LYS A 1232 -17.91 -42.43 15.60
C LYS A 1232 -19.28 -41.75 15.47
#